data_AF-A0A7W0VZY5-F1
#
_entry.id   AF-A0A7W0VZY5-F1
#
_cell.length_a   1.000
_cell.length_b   1.000
_cell.length_c   1.000
_cell.angle_alpha   90.00
_cell.angle_beta   90.00
_cell.angle_gamma   90.00
#
_symmetry.space_group_name_H-M   'P 1'
#
loop_
_entity.id
_entity.type
_entity.pdbx_description
1 polymer ?
#
loop_
_entity_poly.entity_id
_entity_poly.type
_entity_poly.pdbx_seq_one_letter_code
_entity_poly.pdbx_strand_id
1 'polypeptide(L)'
;MQSMVNARHGKLSTTLRLLSAALALTIQAVSAVPLAAQATSSVSGRVTDSQTGTPVAGARVSLPGTLIGTISRSDGTYRLPVTAGRHAILVSYLGYSPRRDTVDLLAGQSVIRDYSIEKGVNQLDASVVTGTRASARTVLNSPVPIDVVGAAEIRATGQVETNQIIQMLAPSFNFPRPTVNDGTDHIRPSTLRGLGPDQVLVLVNGKRRHTTALVNVNGSIGRGSTGVDLNAIPASAIERIEILRDGAAAQYGSDAIAGVINVILKSDESTDVETQVGQNYTTLKALGNDLKLRDGDVTAVSANTGTVFGTNGFVHVTGQYEHRGSTNRSLQDKRPQYFPGDPRNTDPALANQIHFRQGDAIVNDIGFFANGGLPTFTNGAQVYGFTGVSFREGQGAGNWRLPNGNNTVRALYPNGFLPFINSTINDFSGTVGVKGEMRGWNYDLSGGYGRNKFDFDITNTNNATLGTASPREFYAGSLKFGQAVANLDFVRGFPVSAFATPISVAIGAEARRDSYGIEAGEPDSYRDGGVKVLDGPNAGAQPAPGAQVFPGFQPGDAGDHNRTNYGAYIDLETNPIQRLQVGLAGRTENYSDFGSATIGKVSMRLELFPGVAIRGAYNTGFRAPSLGQQFYSSTATNFLNFGQGLVPVEVRTLPVTSGAARALGAQELRAEKSRNFGLGVALSPFRNFSLTADYYNIEIDDRIVFSGNFTGAGLTNFLRDAGFPGVGTARYFTNAIDTRTNGVDVVGRYAMDFGMIGTTRFTGGYNHTGTVVGRVANTPPALSAQQSVLFDRLERSRIEEGQPRETISLTLDHTVSRFGFNVHTTKFGEVGSRGALATQTNLDQKYGAKWVTDANVSVGLFPRFRLTLGANNIGDVYPDENIPLNNNSGIFPYTGISPFGFNGRFAYFRLRWER
;
A
#
# COMPACT_ATOMS: atom_id res chain seq x y z
N MET A 1 4.69 -14.61 33.43
CA MET A 1 4.56 -14.62 31.94
C MET A 1 5.40 -13.52 31.26
N GLN A 2 5.88 -12.47 31.96
CA GLN A 2 6.89 -11.52 31.47
C GLN A 2 8.32 -12.08 31.32
N SER A 3 8.69 -13.18 32.00
CA SER A 3 10.08 -13.65 32.03
C SER A 3 10.51 -14.53 30.85
N MET A 4 9.59 -15.14 30.10
CA MET A 4 9.93 -15.97 28.93
C MET A 4 9.95 -15.19 27.61
N VAL A 5 9.22 -14.07 27.52
CA VAL A 5 9.38 -13.09 26.41
C VAL A 5 10.75 -12.41 26.47
N ASN A 6 11.28 -12.17 27.68
CA ASN A 6 12.62 -11.63 27.90
C ASN A 6 13.75 -12.56 27.41
N ALA A 7 13.54 -13.88 27.36
CA ALA A 7 14.58 -14.84 26.98
C ALA A 7 14.87 -14.87 25.46
N ARG A 8 13.88 -14.52 24.61
CA ARG A 8 14.10 -14.30 23.16
C ARG A 8 14.42 -12.84 22.83
N HIS A 9 13.91 -11.87 23.59
CA HIS A 9 14.27 -10.44 23.44
C HIS A 9 15.74 -10.13 23.83
N GLY A 10 16.35 -10.92 24.71
CA GLY A 10 17.74 -10.73 25.15
C GLY A 10 18.81 -10.92 24.05
N LYS A 11 18.51 -11.66 22.97
CA LYS A 11 19.48 -11.86 21.87
C LYS A 11 19.51 -10.70 20.87
N LEU A 12 18.40 -9.97 20.66
CA LEU A 12 18.39 -8.75 19.83
C LEU A 12 18.89 -7.51 20.60
N SER A 13 18.59 -7.42 21.89
CA SER A 13 19.01 -6.32 22.78
C SER A 13 20.53 -6.15 22.86
N THR A 14 21.27 -7.27 22.85
CA THR A 14 22.74 -7.27 22.95
C THR A 14 23.40 -6.76 21.65
N THR A 15 22.80 -7.05 20.49
CA THR A 15 23.26 -6.56 19.17
C THR A 15 22.94 -5.08 18.96
N LEU A 16 21.81 -4.58 19.51
CA LEU A 16 21.45 -3.15 19.48
C LEU A 16 22.37 -2.26 20.32
N ARG A 17 22.89 -2.76 21.46
CA ARG A 17 23.87 -2.03 22.29
C ARG A 17 25.24 -1.89 21.64
N LEU A 18 25.62 -2.85 20.79
CA LEU A 18 26.87 -2.80 20.01
C LEU A 18 26.79 -1.80 18.83
N LEU A 19 25.62 -1.66 18.18
CA LEU A 19 25.41 -0.64 17.13
C LEU A 19 25.31 0.80 17.68
N SER A 20 24.71 0.98 18.87
CA SER A 20 24.63 2.30 19.50
C SER A 20 25.97 2.77 20.10
N ALA A 21 26.84 1.84 20.52
CA ALA A 21 28.22 2.16 20.91
C ALA A 21 29.13 2.48 19.69
N ALA A 22 28.88 1.86 18.52
CA ALA A 22 29.61 2.17 17.29
C ALA A 22 29.27 3.55 16.70
N LEU A 23 28.05 4.06 16.94
CA LEU A 23 27.61 5.39 16.49
C LEU A 23 28.09 6.53 17.42
N ALA A 24 28.48 6.22 18.66
CA ALA A 24 28.98 7.19 19.62
C ALA A 24 30.49 7.49 19.48
N LEU A 25 31.26 6.62 18.80
CA LEU A 25 32.72 6.79 18.63
C LEU A 25 33.15 7.58 17.39
N THR A 26 32.23 8.01 16.52
CA THR A 26 32.52 8.82 15.32
C THR A 26 32.30 10.33 15.51
N ILE A 27 32.01 10.80 16.74
CA ILE A 27 31.62 12.19 17.03
C ILE A 27 32.75 13.04 17.67
N GLN A 28 33.98 12.54 17.82
CA GLN A 28 35.10 13.35 18.31
C GLN A 28 36.26 13.46 17.31
N ALA A 29 36.11 14.36 16.33
CA ALA A 29 37.22 15.06 15.68
C ALA A 29 36.69 16.26 14.88
N VAL A 30 36.29 17.33 15.57
CA VAL A 30 36.14 18.65 14.94
C VAL A 30 37.11 19.59 15.63
N SER A 31 38.30 19.72 15.04
CA SER A 31 39.32 20.69 15.43
C SER A 31 38.86 22.11 15.09
N ALA A 32 38.96 23.00 16.09
CA ALA A 32 38.77 24.43 15.93
C ALA A 32 39.85 25.04 15.02
N VAL A 33 39.46 25.86 14.04
CA VAL A 33 40.37 26.66 13.21
C VAL A 33 40.23 28.12 13.65
N PRO A 34 41.33 28.84 13.93
CA PRO A 34 41.27 30.24 14.34
C PRO A 34 40.90 31.15 13.16
N LEU A 35 40.05 32.15 13.42
CA LEU A 35 39.72 33.20 12.45
C LEU A 35 40.96 34.08 12.21
N ALA A 36 41.57 33.93 11.03
CA ALA A 36 42.38 34.96 10.42
C ALA A 36 41.48 35.86 9.57
N ALA A 37 41.62 37.19 9.69
CA ALA A 37 40.93 38.16 8.84
C ALA A 37 41.34 37.94 7.37
N GLN A 38 40.44 37.35 6.57
CA GLN A 38 40.68 37.07 5.15
C GLN A 38 40.32 38.29 4.29
N ALA A 39 41.23 38.65 3.37
CA ALA A 39 40.98 39.63 2.34
C ALA A 39 39.81 39.20 1.44
N THR A 40 38.81 40.08 1.26
CA THR A 40 37.58 39.81 0.50
C THR A 40 37.91 39.69 -0.99
N SER A 41 37.67 38.51 -1.56
CA SER A 41 37.73 38.23 -3.01
C SER A 41 36.31 38.38 -3.60
N SER A 42 36.13 38.35 -4.93
CA SER A 42 34.78 38.39 -5.49
C SER A 42 34.61 37.57 -6.77
N VAL A 43 33.41 37.02 -6.96
CA VAL A 43 32.97 36.43 -8.24
C VAL A 43 31.90 37.34 -8.81
N SER A 44 32.11 37.82 -10.03
CA SER A 44 31.15 38.66 -10.74
C SER A 44 30.84 38.05 -12.10
N GLY A 45 29.75 38.45 -12.73
CA GLY A 45 29.41 37.99 -14.07
C GLY A 45 27.96 38.27 -14.38
N ARG A 46 27.43 37.58 -15.39
CA ARG A 46 26.06 37.73 -15.86
C ARG A 46 25.32 36.39 -15.82
N VAL A 47 24.05 36.43 -15.43
CA VAL A 47 23.13 35.30 -15.53
C VAL A 47 22.22 35.48 -16.75
N THR A 48 22.17 34.51 -17.64
CA THR A 48 21.35 34.53 -18.87
C THR A 48 20.52 33.26 -19.04
N ASP A 49 19.40 33.37 -19.74
CA ASP A 49 18.60 32.22 -20.19
C ASP A 49 19.36 31.49 -21.30
N SER A 50 19.49 30.17 -21.21
CA SER A 50 20.27 29.36 -22.16
C SER A 50 19.65 29.20 -23.55
N GLN A 51 18.34 29.38 -23.67
CA GLN A 51 17.62 29.25 -24.94
C GLN A 51 17.46 30.61 -25.64
N THR A 52 17.18 31.67 -24.88
CA THR A 52 16.92 33.00 -25.45
C THR A 52 18.12 33.95 -25.37
N GLY A 53 19.14 33.63 -24.58
CA GLY A 53 20.30 34.49 -24.32
C GLY A 53 19.96 35.76 -23.53
N THR A 54 18.71 35.94 -23.11
CA THR A 54 18.26 37.16 -22.42
C THR A 54 18.75 37.19 -20.98
N PRO A 55 19.05 38.38 -20.41
CA PRO A 55 19.47 38.48 -19.02
C PRO A 55 18.39 38.01 -18.05
N VAL A 56 18.77 37.25 -17.04
CA VAL A 56 17.85 36.81 -15.98
C VAL A 56 18.04 37.71 -14.77
N ALA A 57 17.10 38.63 -14.58
CA ALA A 57 17.07 39.53 -13.44
C ALA A 57 16.47 38.85 -12.20
N GLY A 58 17.10 38.99 -11.04
CA GLY A 58 16.62 38.39 -9.80
C GLY A 58 17.14 36.98 -9.52
N ALA A 59 18.03 36.42 -10.35
CA ALA A 59 18.67 35.13 -10.11
C ALA A 59 19.60 35.19 -8.90
N ARG A 60 19.45 34.25 -7.97
CA ARG A 60 20.31 34.14 -6.79
C ARG A 60 21.58 33.39 -7.16
N VAL A 61 22.73 34.01 -6.91
CA VAL A 61 24.06 33.40 -7.03
C VAL A 61 24.65 33.26 -5.62
N SER A 62 24.95 32.05 -5.18
CA SER A 62 25.29 31.79 -3.76
C SER A 62 26.27 30.65 -3.54
N LEU A 63 26.86 30.62 -2.34
CA LEU A 63 27.63 29.48 -1.84
C LEU A 63 26.68 28.48 -1.14
N PRO A 64 26.48 27.27 -1.68
CA PRO A 64 25.61 26.26 -1.08
C PRO A 64 25.97 25.98 0.37
N GLY A 65 24.96 25.93 1.24
CA GLY A 65 25.16 25.66 2.67
C GLY A 65 25.61 26.86 3.51
N THR A 66 25.67 28.07 2.94
CA THR A 66 26.02 29.31 3.67
C THR A 66 24.98 30.43 3.44
N LEU A 67 25.09 31.53 4.19
CA LEU A 67 24.30 32.75 3.97
C LEU A 67 24.88 33.67 2.89
N ILE A 68 26.05 33.36 2.34
CA ILE A 68 26.77 34.21 1.39
C ILE A 68 26.13 34.04 0.00
N GLY A 69 25.52 35.11 -0.48
CA GLY A 69 24.81 35.15 -1.76
C GLY A 69 24.57 36.56 -2.26
N THR A 70 24.27 36.68 -3.54
CA THR A 70 23.90 37.92 -4.21
C THR A 70 22.77 37.64 -5.20
N ILE A 71 22.17 38.70 -5.74
CA ILE A 71 21.10 38.61 -6.72
C ILE A 71 21.54 39.33 -7.99
N SER A 72 21.24 38.76 -9.16
CA SER A 72 21.49 39.42 -10.44
C SER A 72 20.59 40.64 -10.62
N ARG A 73 21.15 41.72 -11.16
CA ARG A 73 20.46 42.98 -11.48
C ARG A 73 19.55 42.83 -12.69
N SER A 74 18.83 43.91 -13.05
CA SER A 74 17.94 43.97 -14.21
C SER A 74 18.63 43.60 -15.54
N ASP A 75 19.92 43.88 -15.65
CA ASP A 75 20.76 43.50 -16.79
C ASP A 75 21.39 42.11 -16.64
N GLY A 76 21.01 41.31 -15.64
CA GLY A 76 21.56 39.99 -15.34
C GLY A 76 22.91 40.00 -14.63
N THR A 77 23.53 41.16 -14.38
CA THR A 77 24.86 41.20 -13.74
C THR A 77 24.80 40.94 -12.24
N TYR A 78 25.79 40.25 -11.68
CA TYR A 78 25.89 39.99 -10.26
C TYR A 78 27.32 40.21 -9.75
N ARG A 79 27.46 40.43 -8.43
CA ARG A 79 28.75 40.43 -7.73
C ARG A 79 28.59 39.78 -6.36
N LEU A 80 29.28 38.66 -6.17
CA LEU A 80 29.29 37.84 -4.97
C LEU A 80 30.64 38.04 -4.26
N PRO A 81 30.68 38.64 -3.05
CA PRO A 81 31.88 38.64 -2.23
C PRO A 81 32.12 37.24 -1.65
N VAL A 82 33.34 36.74 -1.78
CA VAL A 82 33.74 35.38 -1.37
C VAL A 82 35.15 35.44 -0.79
N THR A 83 35.46 34.58 0.18
CA THR A 83 36.83 34.47 0.70
C THR A 83 37.72 33.65 -0.24
N ALA A 84 39.03 33.74 -0.07
CA ALA A 84 39.97 32.90 -0.82
C ALA A 84 39.70 31.40 -0.55
N GLY A 85 39.78 30.57 -1.59
CA GLY A 85 39.54 29.13 -1.52
C GLY A 85 38.77 28.57 -2.71
N ARG A 86 38.55 27.26 -2.69
CA ARG A 86 37.72 26.54 -3.66
C ARG A 86 36.27 26.54 -3.19
N HIS A 87 35.39 27.12 -4.00
CA HIS A 87 33.99 27.34 -3.63
C HIS A 87 33.05 26.75 -4.68
N ALA A 88 32.04 26.02 -4.22
CA ALA A 88 30.89 25.69 -5.06
C ALA A 88 29.99 26.93 -5.20
N ILE A 89 29.58 27.25 -6.42
CA ILE A 89 28.62 28.31 -6.72
C ILE A 89 27.33 27.67 -7.21
N LEU A 90 26.20 28.08 -6.63
CA LEU A 90 24.87 27.72 -7.08
C LEU A 90 24.15 28.95 -7.60
N VAL A 91 23.72 28.86 -8.85
CA VAL A 91 22.80 29.82 -9.47
C VAL A 91 21.41 29.22 -9.51
N SER A 92 20.45 29.93 -8.94
CA SER A 92 19.06 29.51 -8.91
C SER A 92 18.14 30.68 -9.18
N TYR A 93 17.13 30.47 -10.00
CA TYR A 93 16.06 31.43 -10.22
C TYR A 93 14.74 30.69 -10.42
N LEU A 94 13.62 31.31 -10.03
CA LEU A 94 12.32 30.67 -10.12
C LEU A 94 11.98 30.36 -11.59
N GLY A 95 11.61 29.10 -11.86
CA GLY A 95 11.35 28.61 -13.21
C GLY A 95 12.61 28.23 -14.00
N TYR A 96 13.78 28.15 -13.37
CA TYR A 96 15.05 27.71 -13.96
C TYR A 96 15.65 26.51 -13.20
N SER A 97 16.25 25.56 -13.92
CA SER A 97 17.02 24.47 -13.33
C SER A 97 18.23 25.06 -12.60
N PRO A 98 18.46 24.74 -11.31
CA PRO A 98 19.60 25.26 -10.59
C PRO A 98 20.91 24.78 -11.22
N ARG A 99 21.85 25.70 -11.47
CA ARG A 99 23.17 25.40 -12.03
C ARG A 99 24.22 25.45 -10.94
N ARG A 100 24.97 24.35 -10.77
CA ARG A 100 26.14 24.28 -9.89
C ARG A 100 27.41 24.42 -10.71
N ASP A 101 28.38 25.16 -10.17
CA ASP A 101 29.73 25.31 -10.70
C ASP A 101 30.75 25.36 -9.55
N THR A 102 32.05 25.25 -9.83
CA THR A 102 33.11 25.39 -8.85
C THR A 102 34.11 26.44 -9.29
N VAL A 103 34.46 27.37 -8.39
CA VAL A 103 35.39 28.46 -8.65
C VAL A 103 36.51 28.46 -7.61
N ASP A 104 37.76 28.51 -8.08
CA ASP A 104 38.95 28.67 -7.25
C ASP A 104 39.35 30.16 -7.19
N LEU A 105 39.53 30.69 -5.99
CA LEU A 105 39.84 32.11 -5.75
C LEU A 105 41.09 32.28 -4.89
N LEU A 106 42.07 33.05 -5.37
CA LEU A 106 43.19 33.54 -4.57
C LEU A 106 42.78 34.77 -3.75
N ALA A 107 43.51 35.07 -2.68
CA ALA A 107 43.20 36.22 -1.80
C ALA A 107 43.25 37.56 -2.57
N GLY A 108 42.17 38.33 -2.49
CA GLY A 108 42.02 39.63 -3.16
C GLY A 108 41.67 39.52 -4.66
N GLN A 109 41.50 38.32 -5.20
CA GLN A 109 41.20 38.11 -6.61
C GLN A 109 39.72 38.42 -6.92
N SER A 110 39.45 39.01 -8.09
CA SER A 110 38.10 39.07 -8.64
C SER A 110 38.03 38.25 -9.93
N VAL A 111 37.11 37.29 -9.99
CA VAL A 111 36.94 36.39 -11.14
C VAL A 111 35.62 36.68 -11.83
N ILE A 112 35.64 36.74 -13.16
CA ILE A 112 34.43 36.85 -13.98
C ILE A 112 33.93 35.45 -14.38
N ARG A 113 32.69 35.11 -14.04
CA ARG A 113 32.01 33.86 -14.40
C ARG A 113 30.56 34.13 -14.81
N ASP A 114 30.26 33.89 -16.08
CA ASP A 114 28.89 33.97 -16.59
C ASP A 114 28.18 32.63 -16.45
N TYR A 115 26.90 32.69 -16.10
CA TYR A 115 26.07 31.51 -15.91
C TYR A 115 24.88 31.55 -16.84
N SER A 116 24.83 30.58 -17.74
CA SER A 116 23.63 30.34 -18.55
C SER A 116 22.77 29.30 -17.83
N ILE A 117 21.52 29.65 -17.50
CA ILE A 117 20.59 28.76 -16.79
C ILE A 117 19.45 28.37 -17.72
N GLU A 118 19.10 27.09 -17.71
CA GLU A 118 17.99 26.54 -18.48
C GLU A 118 16.69 26.74 -17.72
N LYS A 119 15.60 27.05 -18.42
CA LYS A 119 14.26 27.00 -17.82
C LYS A 119 14.04 25.62 -17.25
N GLY A 120 13.73 25.60 -15.97
CA GLY A 120 13.54 24.39 -15.19
C GLY A 120 12.20 23.82 -15.57
N VAL A 121 12.20 22.52 -15.81
CA VAL A 121 11.01 21.69 -15.73
C VAL A 121 10.42 21.98 -14.34
N ASN A 122 9.21 22.54 -14.28
CA ASN A 122 8.58 22.85 -13.00
C ASN A 122 8.57 21.57 -12.14
N GLN A 123 8.57 21.66 -10.81
CA GLN A 123 8.25 20.47 -9.98
C GLN A 123 6.85 19.90 -10.28
N LEU A 124 6.01 20.64 -11.02
CA LEU A 124 4.73 20.20 -11.60
C LEU A 124 4.89 19.29 -12.84
N ASP A 125 6.10 19.23 -13.41
CA ASP A 125 6.45 18.50 -14.63
C ASP A 125 7.40 17.32 -14.29
N ALA A 126 7.10 16.58 -13.22
CA ALA A 126 7.84 15.36 -12.90
C ALA A 126 7.86 14.44 -14.13
N SER A 127 9.06 13.99 -14.51
CA SER A 127 9.23 13.03 -15.60
C SER A 127 8.66 11.68 -15.17
N VAL A 128 7.58 11.29 -15.83
CA VAL A 128 6.84 10.05 -15.68
C VAL A 128 7.31 9.05 -16.72
N VAL A 129 7.62 7.85 -16.26
CA VAL A 129 7.99 6.71 -17.12
C VAL A 129 6.84 5.71 -17.28
N THR A 130 5.81 5.82 -16.44
CA THR A 130 4.62 4.98 -16.49
C THR A 130 3.62 5.46 -17.57
N GLY A 131 2.93 4.53 -18.23
CA GLY A 131 1.88 4.82 -19.22
C GLY A 131 2.36 5.12 -20.64
N THR A 132 3.67 5.15 -20.90
CA THR A 132 4.26 5.28 -22.25
C THR A 132 5.54 4.44 -22.35
N ARG A 133 5.82 3.92 -23.55
CA ARG A 133 7.06 3.20 -23.88
C ARG A 133 7.96 3.94 -24.87
N ALA A 134 7.60 5.15 -25.29
CA ALA A 134 8.40 5.95 -26.23
C ALA A 134 9.49 6.77 -25.53
N SER A 135 9.08 7.76 -24.74
CA SER A 135 9.96 8.65 -23.98
C SER A 135 9.22 9.12 -22.73
N ALA A 136 9.97 9.42 -21.67
CA ALA A 136 9.38 9.91 -20.42
C ALA A 136 8.65 11.24 -20.63
N ARG A 137 7.52 11.44 -19.95
CA ARG A 137 6.59 12.57 -20.15
C ARG A 137 6.23 13.26 -18.86
N THR A 138 5.69 14.46 -18.96
CA THR A 138 5.07 15.12 -17.80
C THR A 138 3.61 14.66 -17.67
N VAL A 139 3.04 14.80 -16.47
CA VAL A 139 1.62 14.48 -16.19
C VAL A 139 0.66 15.16 -17.18
N LEU A 140 0.95 16.41 -17.56
CA LEU A 140 0.14 17.23 -18.47
C LEU A 140 0.27 16.83 -19.95
N ASN A 141 1.38 16.17 -20.30
CA ASN A 141 1.67 15.71 -21.65
C ASN A 141 1.33 14.23 -21.86
N SER A 142 0.82 13.56 -20.83
CA SER A 142 0.38 12.17 -20.91
C SER A 142 -1.03 12.04 -21.52
N PRO A 143 -1.27 11.05 -22.42
CA PRO A 143 -2.60 10.77 -22.97
C PRO A 143 -3.53 10.06 -21.97
N VAL A 144 -3.03 9.70 -20.79
CA VAL A 144 -3.77 9.02 -19.72
C VAL A 144 -3.48 9.66 -18.36
N PRO A 145 -4.41 9.59 -17.38
CA PRO A 145 -4.24 10.20 -16.07
C PRO A 145 -3.18 9.50 -15.22
N ILE A 146 -2.18 10.27 -14.78
CA ILE A 146 -1.10 9.80 -13.92
C ILE A 146 -0.91 10.79 -12.78
N ASP A 147 -0.89 10.30 -11.55
CA ASP A 147 -0.46 11.07 -10.39
C ASP A 147 0.99 10.75 -10.07
N VAL A 148 1.76 11.79 -9.71
CA VAL A 148 3.14 11.62 -9.24
C VAL A 148 3.21 12.18 -7.84
N VAL A 149 3.73 11.35 -6.94
CA VAL A 149 3.93 11.64 -5.53
C VAL A 149 5.44 11.61 -5.28
N GLY A 150 6.05 12.78 -5.07
CA GLY A 150 7.50 12.90 -4.90
C GLY A 150 7.97 12.69 -3.45
N ALA A 151 9.26 12.43 -3.25
CA ALA A 151 9.85 12.21 -1.92
C ALA A 151 9.57 13.33 -0.90
N ALA A 152 9.43 14.57 -1.35
CA ALA A 152 9.07 15.68 -0.45
C ALA A 152 7.63 15.57 0.08
N GLU A 153 6.67 15.21 -0.78
CA GLU A 153 5.26 14.99 -0.41
C GLU A 153 5.14 13.75 0.49
N ILE A 154 5.81 12.65 0.12
CA ILE A 154 5.89 11.40 0.92
C ILE A 154 6.29 11.72 2.36
N ARG A 155 7.36 12.51 2.54
CA ARG A 155 7.86 12.87 3.87
C ARG A 155 6.94 13.82 4.62
N ALA A 156 6.26 14.74 3.93
CA ALA A 156 5.38 15.71 4.55
C ALA A 156 4.14 15.08 5.21
N THR A 157 3.77 13.85 4.84
CA THR A 157 2.57 13.16 5.33
C THR A 157 2.55 12.86 6.84
N GLY A 158 3.70 12.69 7.48
CA GLY A 158 3.73 12.18 8.86
C GLY A 158 3.59 10.65 8.99
N GLN A 159 3.26 9.95 7.91
CA GLN A 159 2.97 8.50 7.93
C GLN A 159 4.25 7.68 7.71
N VAL A 160 4.25 6.44 8.23
CA VAL A 160 5.39 5.49 8.12
C VAL A 160 5.11 4.34 7.16
N GLU A 161 3.84 3.93 7.03
CA GLU A 161 3.41 2.89 6.09
C GLU A 161 3.18 3.48 4.68
N THR A 162 3.82 2.88 3.67
CA THR A 162 3.70 3.30 2.25
C THR A 162 2.25 3.38 1.77
N ASN A 163 1.39 2.43 2.17
CA ASN A 163 -0.04 2.48 1.82
C ASN A 163 -0.78 3.69 2.42
N GLN A 164 -0.45 4.11 3.65
CA GLN A 164 -1.06 5.28 4.28
C GLN A 164 -0.61 6.58 3.60
N ILE A 165 0.65 6.63 3.17
CA ILE A 165 1.20 7.74 2.39
C ILE A 165 0.41 7.90 1.08
N ILE A 166 0.17 6.80 0.36
CA ILE A 166 -0.60 6.84 -0.89
C ILE A 166 -2.05 7.24 -0.62
N GLN A 167 -2.71 6.70 0.42
CA GLN A 167 -4.09 7.08 0.78
C GLN A 167 -4.25 8.57 1.04
N MET A 168 -3.25 9.19 1.69
CA MET A 168 -3.25 10.62 1.98
C MET A 168 -3.06 11.46 0.70
N LEU A 169 -2.27 10.98 -0.26
CA LEU A 169 -1.86 11.78 -1.42
C LEU A 169 -2.66 11.48 -2.71
N ALA A 170 -3.42 10.38 -2.74
CA ALA A 170 -4.21 9.94 -3.90
C ALA A 170 -5.70 9.71 -3.51
N PRO A 171 -6.63 10.62 -3.88
CA PRO A 171 -8.03 10.57 -3.45
C PRO A 171 -8.81 9.30 -3.84
N SER A 172 -8.39 8.63 -4.92
CA SER A 172 -9.03 7.41 -5.43
C SER A 172 -8.48 6.13 -4.78
N PHE A 173 -7.49 6.24 -3.89
CA PHE A 173 -6.87 5.12 -3.20
C PHE A 173 -7.50 4.95 -1.82
N ASN A 174 -7.96 3.74 -1.50
CA ASN A 174 -8.45 3.42 -0.16
C ASN A 174 -7.59 2.35 0.51
N PHE A 175 -7.30 2.56 1.78
CA PHE A 175 -6.55 1.63 2.63
C PHE A 175 -7.29 1.44 3.96
N PRO A 176 -8.40 0.68 3.97
CA PRO A 176 -9.15 0.44 5.19
C PRO A 176 -8.29 -0.34 6.19
N ARG A 177 -8.63 -0.19 7.49
CA ARG A 177 -7.90 -0.81 8.60
C ARG A 177 -8.76 -1.89 9.27
N PRO A 178 -8.89 -3.08 8.67
CA PRO A 178 -9.56 -4.19 9.32
C PRO A 178 -8.80 -4.60 10.58
N THR A 179 -9.54 -5.21 11.51
CA THR A 179 -9.04 -5.73 12.78
C THR A 179 -9.82 -6.99 13.12
N VAL A 180 -9.20 -7.91 13.88
CA VAL A 180 -9.82 -9.20 14.22
C VAL A 180 -10.15 -9.97 12.94
N ASN A 181 -9.25 -9.88 11.95
CA ASN A 181 -9.48 -10.36 10.58
C ASN A 181 -8.35 -11.29 10.10
N ASP A 182 -7.77 -12.04 11.05
CA ASP A 182 -6.67 -13.00 10.89
C ASP A 182 -5.43 -12.37 10.24
N GLY A 183 -4.79 -13.06 9.27
CA GLY A 183 -3.59 -12.55 8.60
C GLY A 183 -3.77 -11.19 7.91
N THR A 184 -5.02 -10.79 7.63
CA THR A 184 -5.36 -9.49 7.06
C THR A 184 -5.01 -8.32 7.99
N ASP A 185 -4.87 -8.58 9.30
CA ASP A 185 -4.43 -7.56 10.27
C ASP A 185 -2.97 -7.15 10.05
N HIS A 186 -2.17 -8.00 9.38
CA HIS A 186 -0.73 -7.80 9.15
C HIS A 186 -0.36 -7.40 7.72
N ILE A 187 -1.18 -7.81 6.74
CA ILE A 187 -1.10 -7.35 5.35
C ILE A 187 -2.50 -6.88 4.94
N ARG A 188 -2.72 -5.57 5.01
CA ARG A 188 -4.03 -4.97 4.75
C ARG A 188 -4.23 -4.74 3.25
N PRO A 189 -5.42 -5.02 2.71
CA PRO A 189 -5.74 -4.80 1.31
C PRO A 189 -5.90 -3.30 1.01
N SER A 190 -5.37 -2.87 -0.13
CA SER A 190 -5.55 -1.53 -0.68
C SER A 190 -6.31 -1.58 -2.01
N THR A 191 -7.13 -0.59 -2.28
CA THR A 191 -7.92 -0.50 -3.53
C THR A 191 -7.62 0.79 -4.27
N LEU A 192 -7.80 0.76 -5.60
CA LEU A 192 -7.76 1.93 -6.46
C LEU A 192 -9.10 2.04 -7.19
N ARG A 193 -9.78 3.19 -7.09
CA ARG A 193 -11.15 3.40 -7.61
C ARG A 193 -12.14 2.32 -7.12
N GLY A 194 -11.94 1.85 -5.89
CA GLY A 194 -12.78 0.80 -5.29
C GLY A 194 -12.61 -0.61 -5.87
N LEU A 195 -11.73 -0.80 -6.86
CA LEU A 195 -11.42 -2.10 -7.45
C LEU A 195 -10.47 -2.92 -6.57
N GLY A 196 -10.48 -4.24 -6.73
CA GLY A 196 -9.78 -5.18 -5.85
C GLY A 196 -8.25 -4.99 -5.85
N PRO A 197 -7.56 -5.33 -4.75
CA PRO A 197 -6.09 -5.28 -4.67
C PRO A 197 -5.38 -6.10 -5.77
N ASP A 198 -6.00 -7.19 -6.23
CA ASP A 198 -5.51 -8.05 -7.31
C ASP A 198 -5.83 -7.50 -8.72
N GLN A 199 -6.47 -6.34 -8.82
CA GLN A 199 -6.78 -5.62 -10.05
C GLN A 199 -5.90 -4.38 -10.24
N VAL A 200 -4.92 -4.16 -9.35
CA VAL A 200 -3.89 -3.12 -9.45
C VAL A 200 -2.53 -3.78 -9.65
N LEU A 201 -1.82 -3.41 -10.70
CA LEU A 201 -0.46 -3.87 -10.90
C LEU A 201 0.54 -2.98 -10.15
N VAL A 202 1.47 -3.59 -9.41
CA VAL A 202 2.58 -2.86 -8.78
C VAL A 202 3.87 -3.12 -9.51
N LEU A 203 4.61 -2.05 -9.79
CA LEU A 203 5.94 -2.07 -10.39
C LEU A 203 6.96 -1.44 -9.43
N VAL A 204 8.20 -1.91 -9.50
CA VAL A 204 9.36 -1.24 -8.90
C VAL A 204 10.34 -0.96 -10.02
N ASN A 205 10.72 0.31 -10.21
CA ASN A 205 11.54 0.77 -11.33
C ASN A 205 11.00 0.28 -12.70
N GLY A 206 9.68 0.24 -12.87
CA GLY A 206 9.02 -0.22 -14.10
C GLY A 206 8.98 -1.74 -14.30
N LYS A 207 9.46 -2.57 -13.36
CA LYS A 207 9.38 -4.03 -13.43
C LYS A 207 8.39 -4.60 -12.40
N ARG A 208 7.68 -5.66 -12.78
CA ARG A 208 6.60 -6.28 -12.00
C ARG A 208 7.07 -6.71 -10.61
N ARG A 209 6.29 -6.37 -9.58
CA ARG A 209 6.46 -6.84 -8.20
C ARG A 209 5.57 -8.05 -7.93
N HIS A 210 6.08 -9.02 -7.17
CA HIS A 210 5.31 -10.20 -6.77
C HIS A 210 4.21 -9.86 -5.76
N THR A 211 3.11 -10.63 -5.80
CA THR A 211 2.01 -10.56 -4.82
C THR A 211 2.35 -11.33 -3.54
N THR A 212 1.54 -11.15 -2.49
CA THR A 212 1.67 -11.90 -1.25
C THR A 212 1.07 -13.30 -1.36
N ALA A 213 1.40 -14.18 -0.40
CA ALA A 213 0.79 -15.50 -0.27
C ALA A 213 -0.58 -15.46 0.43
N LEU A 214 -0.89 -14.37 1.12
CA LEU A 214 -2.11 -14.22 1.90
C LEU A 214 -3.32 -13.97 0.99
N VAL A 215 -4.34 -14.82 1.12
CA VAL A 215 -5.66 -14.58 0.54
C VAL A 215 -6.53 -13.88 1.59
N ASN A 216 -7.11 -12.74 1.25
CA ASN A 216 -8.00 -11.99 2.16
C ASN A 216 -9.35 -12.70 2.25
N VAL A 217 -9.55 -13.58 3.24
CA VAL A 217 -10.76 -14.44 3.27
C VAL A 217 -11.89 -13.92 4.16
N ASN A 218 -11.59 -13.06 5.13
CA ASN A 218 -12.57 -12.62 6.13
C ASN A 218 -13.24 -11.29 5.75
N GLY A 219 -14.03 -10.74 6.67
CA GLY A 219 -15.00 -9.67 6.42
C GLY A 219 -14.42 -8.28 6.21
N SER A 220 -13.45 -8.11 5.30
CA SER A 220 -12.84 -6.83 4.95
C SER A 220 -13.11 -6.42 3.50
N ILE A 221 -12.90 -5.16 3.18
CA ILE A 221 -12.74 -4.71 1.79
C ILE A 221 -11.59 -5.50 1.15
N GLY A 222 -11.71 -5.83 -0.13
CA GLY A 222 -10.74 -6.70 -0.82
C GLY A 222 -10.88 -8.19 -0.50
N ARG A 223 -11.95 -8.62 0.20
CA ARG A 223 -12.25 -10.06 0.42
C ARG A 223 -12.22 -10.82 -0.91
N GLY A 224 -11.45 -11.91 -0.94
CA GLY A 224 -11.24 -12.78 -2.09
C GLY A 224 -10.01 -12.45 -2.95
N SER A 225 -9.28 -11.39 -2.64
CA SER A 225 -8.13 -10.95 -3.43
C SER A 225 -6.78 -11.26 -2.77
N THR A 226 -5.73 -11.25 -3.58
CA THR A 226 -4.31 -11.32 -3.20
C THR A 226 -3.58 -10.11 -3.79
N GLY A 227 -3.13 -9.18 -2.94
CA GLY A 227 -2.45 -7.96 -3.38
C GLY A 227 -0.92 -8.02 -3.28
N VAL A 228 -0.26 -6.89 -3.53
CA VAL A 228 1.17 -6.67 -3.23
C VAL A 228 1.28 -5.97 -1.89
N ASP A 229 2.23 -6.42 -1.05
CA ASP A 229 2.55 -5.71 0.19
C ASP A 229 3.46 -4.51 -0.09
N LEU A 230 2.85 -3.33 -0.32
CA LEU A 230 3.58 -2.08 -0.51
C LEU A 230 4.34 -1.63 0.75
N ASN A 231 3.92 -2.06 1.94
CA ASN A 231 4.61 -1.73 3.18
C ASN A 231 5.92 -2.52 3.34
N ALA A 232 6.14 -3.57 2.54
CA ALA A 232 7.44 -4.24 2.45
C ALA A 232 8.50 -3.37 1.73
N ILE A 233 8.12 -2.26 1.09
CA ILE A 233 9.05 -1.30 0.45
C ILE A 233 9.22 -0.08 1.37
N PRO A 234 10.41 0.15 1.94
CA PRO A 234 10.68 1.31 2.78
C PRO A 234 10.39 2.63 2.09
N ALA A 235 9.56 3.48 2.71
CA ALA A 235 9.25 4.81 2.16
C ALA A 235 10.51 5.68 1.96
N SER A 236 11.54 5.47 2.77
CA SER A 236 12.84 6.16 2.66
C SER A 236 13.69 5.71 1.46
N ALA A 237 13.39 4.55 0.84
CA ALA A 237 14.01 4.09 -0.41
C ALA A 237 13.35 4.67 -1.65
N ILE A 238 12.16 5.27 -1.50
CA ILE A 238 11.33 5.75 -2.61
C ILE A 238 11.72 7.18 -2.97
N GLU A 239 12.01 7.39 -4.25
CA GLU A 239 12.19 8.72 -4.84
C GLU A 239 10.83 9.33 -5.21
N ARG A 240 9.98 8.52 -5.83
CA ARG A 240 8.60 8.89 -6.16
C ARG A 240 7.71 7.67 -6.40
N ILE A 241 6.41 7.88 -6.32
CA ILE A 241 5.38 6.92 -6.69
C ILE A 241 4.60 7.49 -7.87
N GLU A 242 4.48 6.73 -8.96
CA GLU A 242 3.68 7.07 -10.13
C GLU A 242 2.42 6.20 -10.13
N ILE A 243 1.23 6.81 -10.09
CA ILE A 243 -0.07 6.12 -10.05
C ILE A 243 -0.78 6.37 -11.37
N LEU A 244 -0.68 5.41 -12.28
CA LEU A 244 -1.45 5.39 -13.51
C LEU A 244 -2.86 4.89 -13.20
N ARG A 245 -3.85 5.75 -13.37
CA ARG A 245 -5.25 5.44 -13.06
C ARG A 245 -6.00 4.90 -14.27
N ASP A 246 -5.33 4.68 -15.40
CA ASP A 246 -5.96 4.04 -16.56
C ASP A 246 -5.62 2.55 -16.64
N GLY A 247 -6.50 1.78 -17.27
CA GLY A 247 -6.25 0.39 -17.59
C GLY A 247 -5.01 0.28 -18.48
N ALA A 248 -4.07 -0.56 -18.06
CA ALA A 248 -2.75 -0.64 -18.68
C ALA A 248 -2.34 -2.08 -18.96
N ALA A 249 -3.31 -3.00 -19.00
CA ALA A 249 -3.07 -4.42 -19.21
C ALA A 249 -2.36 -4.70 -20.55
N ALA A 250 -2.69 -3.96 -21.61
CA ALA A 250 -2.00 -4.09 -22.90
C ALA A 250 -0.51 -3.71 -22.82
N GLN A 251 -0.12 -2.83 -21.90
CA GLN A 251 1.25 -2.31 -21.77
C GLN A 251 2.11 -3.08 -20.75
N TYR A 252 1.50 -3.52 -19.64
CA TYR A 252 2.21 -4.13 -18.50
C TYR A 252 1.77 -5.57 -18.16
N GLY A 253 0.81 -6.12 -18.93
CA GLY A 253 0.31 -7.47 -18.77
C GLY A 253 -0.88 -7.61 -17.83
N SER A 254 -1.25 -8.86 -17.54
CA SER A 254 -2.37 -9.20 -16.67
C SER A 254 -2.38 -8.38 -15.37
N ASP A 255 -3.58 -8.21 -14.80
CA ASP A 255 -3.84 -7.59 -13.49
C ASP A 255 -3.92 -6.05 -13.48
N ALA A 256 -3.44 -5.35 -14.51
CA ALA A 256 -3.51 -3.88 -14.61
C ALA A 256 -4.88 -3.36 -15.09
N ILE A 257 -5.98 -3.83 -14.48
CA ILE A 257 -7.36 -3.44 -14.81
C ILE A 257 -7.71 -2.07 -14.20
N ALA A 258 -7.47 -1.91 -12.91
CA ALA A 258 -7.76 -0.67 -12.16
C ALA A 258 -6.70 0.41 -12.38
N GLY A 259 -5.47 0.00 -12.71
CA GLY A 259 -4.34 0.88 -12.90
C GLY A 259 -3.00 0.24 -12.56
N VAL A 260 -1.97 1.07 -12.48
CA VAL A 260 -0.59 0.69 -12.14
C VAL A 260 -0.05 1.64 -11.07
N ILE A 261 0.58 1.08 -10.04
CA ILE A 261 1.40 1.84 -9.08
C ILE A 261 2.86 1.48 -9.34
N ASN A 262 3.66 2.45 -9.78
CA ASN A 262 5.08 2.26 -10.06
C ASN A 262 5.92 3.01 -9.02
N VAL A 263 6.63 2.26 -8.19
CA VAL A 263 7.54 2.78 -7.17
C VAL A 263 8.91 2.97 -7.80
N ILE A 264 9.38 4.21 -7.86
CA ILE A 264 10.71 4.54 -8.34
C ILE A 264 11.64 4.69 -7.15
N LEU A 265 12.71 3.89 -7.14
CA LEU A 265 13.71 3.91 -6.08
C LEU A 265 14.73 5.04 -6.29
N LYS A 266 15.28 5.54 -5.19
CA LYS A 266 16.36 6.53 -5.22
C LYS A 266 17.59 6.00 -5.97
N SER A 267 18.27 6.92 -6.66
CA SER A 267 19.45 6.65 -7.48
C SER A 267 20.48 7.78 -7.43
N ASP A 268 20.37 8.67 -6.45
CA ASP A 268 21.22 9.84 -6.28
C ASP A 268 22.29 9.61 -5.20
N GLU A 269 23.03 10.67 -4.87
CA GLU A 269 24.06 10.70 -3.83
C GLU A 269 23.51 11.11 -2.45
N SER A 270 22.18 11.16 -2.28
CA SER A 270 21.57 11.61 -1.03
C SER A 270 21.90 10.67 0.11
N THR A 271 22.10 11.24 1.29
CA THR A 271 22.19 10.46 2.54
C THR A 271 21.24 11.05 3.56
N ASP A 272 20.44 10.19 4.17
CA ASP A 272 19.42 10.60 5.12
C ASP A 272 19.27 9.58 6.25
N VAL A 273 19.15 10.07 7.47
CA VAL A 273 18.82 9.29 8.66
C VAL A 273 17.61 9.94 9.32
N GLU A 274 16.55 9.18 9.48
CA GLU A 274 15.29 9.65 10.05
C GLU A 274 14.88 8.78 11.24
N THR A 275 14.39 9.40 12.30
CA THR A 275 13.77 8.73 13.44
C THR A 275 12.44 9.40 13.74
N GLN A 276 11.38 8.61 13.85
CA GLN A 276 10.06 9.03 14.25
C GLN A 276 9.60 8.22 15.45
N VAL A 277 9.06 8.91 16.45
CA VAL A 277 8.38 8.30 17.59
C VAL A 277 7.01 8.95 17.76
N GLY A 278 5.99 8.19 18.12
CA GLY A 278 4.65 8.72 18.33
C GLY A 278 3.74 7.77 19.08
N GLN A 279 2.54 8.23 19.43
CA GLN A 279 1.54 7.43 20.13
C GLN A 279 0.14 8.01 19.90
N ASN A 280 -0.90 7.19 20.03
CA ASN A 280 -2.27 7.69 20.10
C ASN A 280 -2.52 8.38 21.44
N TYR A 281 -3.14 9.56 21.39
CA TYR A 281 -3.61 10.29 22.56
C TYR A 281 -5.04 10.75 22.31
N THR A 282 -5.99 9.92 22.75
CA THR A 282 -7.39 10.03 22.33
C THR A 282 -8.35 9.94 23.51
N THR A 283 -9.54 10.50 23.31
CA THR A 283 -10.70 10.35 24.17
C THR A 283 -11.78 9.59 23.41
N LEU A 284 -11.87 8.28 23.63
CA LEU A 284 -12.91 7.45 23.05
C LEU A 284 -14.26 7.77 23.70
N LYS A 285 -15.15 8.39 22.93
CA LYS A 285 -16.55 8.63 23.31
C LYS A 285 -17.44 7.68 22.52
N ALA A 286 -17.83 6.57 23.15
CA ALA A 286 -18.63 5.55 22.48
C ALA A 286 -19.64 4.89 23.42
N LEU A 287 -20.89 4.76 22.98
CA LEU A 287 -21.98 4.11 23.74
C LEU A 287 -22.11 4.60 25.20
N GLY A 288 -21.93 5.91 25.42
CA GLY A 288 -22.00 6.52 26.75
C GLY A 288 -20.75 6.35 27.63
N ASN A 289 -19.66 5.80 27.10
CA ASN A 289 -18.35 5.75 27.77
C ASN A 289 -17.47 6.91 27.33
N ASP A 290 -16.66 7.44 28.25
CA ASP A 290 -15.58 8.40 27.96
C ASP A 290 -14.26 7.81 28.49
N LEU A 291 -13.45 7.26 27.58
CA LEU A 291 -12.21 6.56 27.91
C LEU A 291 -11.02 7.33 27.33
N LYS A 292 -10.13 7.80 28.21
CA LYS A 292 -8.85 8.39 27.82
C LYS A 292 -7.84 7.28 27.57
N LEU A 293 -7.36 7.16 26.35
CA LEU A 293 -6.49 6.06 25.91
C LEU A 293 -5.13 6.60 25.45
N ARG A 294 -4.07 5.84 25.78
CA ARG A 294 -2.70 6.04 25.31
C ARG A 294 -2.15 4.69 24.86
N ASP A 295 -2.08 4.48 23.55
CA ASP A 295 -1.73 3.19 22.95
C ASP A 295 -1.23 3.36 21.50
N GLY A 296 -0.91 2.26 20.83
CA GLY A 296 -0.39 2.27 19.46
C GLY A 296 0.87 3.13 19.31
N ASP A 297 1.82 2.98 20.23
CA ASP A 297 3.11 3.62 20.14
C ASP A 297 3.84 3.19 18.87
N VAL A 298 4.53 4.13 18.22
CA VAL A 298 5.28 3.89 17.00
C VAL A 298 6.72 4.32 17.23
N THR A 299 7.65 3.49 16.80
CA THR A 299 9.07 3.85 16.65
C THR A 299 9.52 3.43 15.25
N ALA A 300 9.88 4.39 14.42
CA ALA A 300 10.41 4.13 13.08
C ALA A 300 11.80 4.76 12.95
N VAL A 301 12.77 3.99 12.50
CA VAL A 301 14.14 4.44 12.22
C VAL A 301 14.46 4.03 10.80
N SER A 302 14.94 4.97 9.99
CA SER A 302 15.45 4.65 8.66
C SER A 302 16.77 5.35 8.39
N ALA A 303 17.60 4.69 7.60
CA ALA A 303 18.85 5.22 7.12
C ALA A 303 19.01 4.85 5.65
N ASN A 304 19.40 5.81 4.83
CA ASN A 304 19.68 5.59 3.43
C ASN A 304 20.90 6.39 2.99
N THR A 305 21.62 5.86 2.02
CA THR A 305 22.80 6.51 1.45
C THR A 305 22.99 6.04 0.02
N GLY A 306 23.40 6.96 -0.85
CA GLY A 306 23.76 6.65 -2.22
C GLY A 306 25.07 7.27 -2.65
N THR A 307 25.60 6.74 -3.75
CA THR A 307 26.78 7.27 -4.43
C THR A 307 26.60 7.11 -5.93
N VAL A 308 27.11 8.07 -6.69
CA VAL A 308 27.16 8.05 -8.15
C VAL A 308 28.62 7.94 -8.61
N PHE A 309 28.87 7.22 -9.70
CA PHE A 309 30.20 6.99 -10.23
C PHE A 309 30.20 6.74 -11.74
N GLY A 310 31.26 7.15 -12.43
CA GLY A 310 31.31 7.08 -13.90
C GLY A 310 30.21 7.92 -14.57
N THR A 311 29.88 7.61 -15.83
CA THR A 311 28.97 8.43 -16.63
C THR A 311 27.47 8.18 -16.37
N ASN A 312 27.10 7.11 -15.65
CA ASN A 312 25.71 6.75 -15.29
C ASN A 312 25.65 5.67 -14.18
N GLY A 313 26.74 5.47 -13.44
CA GLY A 313 26.80 4.48 -12.37
C GLY A 313 26.22 5.04 -11.08
N PHE A 314 25.50 4.23 -10.33
CA PHE A 314 25.01 4.58 -9.01
C PHE A 314 24.78 3.32 -8.17
N VAL A 315 24.86 3.48 -6.85
CA VAL A 315 24.36 2.52 -5.87
C VAL A 315 23.69 3.32 -4.77
N HIS A 316 22.49 2.90 -4.38
CA HIS A 316 21.74 3.48 -3.28
C HIS A 316 21.19 2.36 -2.41
N VAL A 317 21.40 2.46 -1.10
CA VAL A 317 20.97 1.46 -0.11
C VAL A 317 20.14 2.11 0.98
N THR A 318 19.18 1.35 1.48
CA THR A 318 18.25 1.78 2.53
C THR A 318 18.05 0.66 3.54
N GLY A 319 18.05 1.00 4.82
CA GLY A 319 17.57 0.17 5.92
C GLY A 319 16.45 0.87 6.69
N GLN A 320 15.46 0.12 7.14
CA GLN A 320 14.36 0.61 7.98
C GLN A 320 14.04 -0.41 9.08
N TYR A 321 13.73 0.10 10.27
CA TYR A 321 13.08 -0.60 11.36
C TYR A 321 11.80 0.15 11.73
N GLU A 322 10.70 -0.58 11.90
CA GLU A 322 9.42 -0.04 12.36
C GLU A 322 8.85 -0.91 13.47
N HIS A 323 8.51 -0.31 14.59
CA HIS A 323 7.66 -0.87 15.62
C HIS A 323 6.34 -0.11 15.65
N ARG A 324 5.24 -0.86 15.73
CA ARG A 324 3.91 -0.34 16.04
C ARG A 324 3.28 -1.20 17.14
N GLY A 325 2.97 -0.60 18.27
CA GLY A 325 2.18 -1.20 19.34
C GLY A 325 0.72 -1.37 18.94
N SER A 326 -0.04 -2.16 19.71
CA SER A 326 -1.47 -2.34 19.42
C SER A 326 -2.33 -1.17 19.90
N THR A 327 -3.47 -0.96 19.24
CA THR A 327 -4.55 -0.11 19.77
C THR A 327 -5.73 -0.95 20.23
N ASN A 328 -6.57 -0.38 21.11
CA ASN A 328 -7.81 -1.02 21.54
C ASN A 328 -8.96 -0.02 21.70
N ARG A 329 -10.03 -0.21 20.93
CA ARG A 329 -11.29 0.55 21.02
C ARG A 329 -12.48 -0.32 21.41
N SER A 330 -12.21 -1.53 21.92
CA SER A 330 -13.24 -2.37 22.51
C SER A 330 -13.73 -1.77 23.82
N LEU A 331 -15.03 -1.91 24.06
CA LEU A 331 -15.66 -1.57 25.32
C LEU A 331 -15.77 -2.80 26.23
N GLN A 332 -16.29 -2.57 27.43
CA GLN A 332 -16.55 -3.62 28.41
C GLN A 332 -17.39 -4.76 27.82
N ASP A 333 -17.00 -6.00 28.11
CA ASP A 333 -17.79 -7.18 27.78
C ASP A 333 -18.88 -7.41 28.84
N LYS A 334 -20.14 -7.12 28.49
CA LYS A 334 -21.31 -7.29 29.37
C LYS A 334 -21.93 -8.69 29.31
N ARG A 335 -21.38 -9.60 28.50
CA ARG A 335 -21.90 -10.97 28.41
C ARG A 335 -21.57 -11.71 29.72
N PRO A 336 -22.45 -12.64 30.18
CA PRO A 336 -22.14 -13.49 31.32
C PRO A 336 -20.86 -14.31 31.06
N GLN A 337 -19.82 -14.06 31.86
CA GLN A 337 -18.50 -14.68 31.67
C GLN A 337 -18.44 -16.09 32.29
N TYR A 338 -19.04 -16.26 33.46
CA TYR A 338 -19.04 -17.51 34.21
C TYR A 338 -20.41 -18.20 34.15
N PHE A 339 -20.50 -19.42 34.65
CA PHE A 339 -21.77 -20.15 34.69
C PHE A 339 -22.82 -19.43 35.55
N PRO A 340 -24.12 -19.60 35.27
CA PRO A 340 -25.18 -19.02 36.10
C PRO A 340 -24.99 -19.35 37.59
N GLY A 341 -25.13 -18.35 38.46
CA GLY A 341 -24.95 -18.50 39.91
C GLY A 341 -23.51 -18.37 40.42
N ASP A 342 -22.51 -18.26 39.54
CA ASP A 342 -21.13 -18.00 39.96
C ASP A 342 -20.97 -16.58 40.54
N PRO A 343 -20.47 -16.40 41.78
CA PRO A 343 -20.35 -15.09 42.42
C PRO A 343 -19.43 -14.13 41.66
N ARG A 344 -18.53 -14.65 40.82
CA ARG A 344 -17.66 -13.81 39.96
C ARG A 344 -18.44 -13.04 38.89
N ASN A 345 -19.64 -13.47 38.52
CA ASN A 345 -20.50 -12.70 37.61
C ASN A 345 -21.07 -11.43 38.27
N THR A 346 -21.13 -11.38 39.60
CA THR A 346 -21.59 -10.21 40.36
C THR A 346 -20.44 -9.35 40.89
N ASP A 347 -19.19 -9.78 40.74
CA ASP A 347 -18.01 -9.02 41.12
C ASP A 347 -17.76 -7.89 40.10
N PRO A 348 -17.89 -6.60 40.48
CA PRO A 348 -17.67 -5.50 39.56
C PRO A 348 -16.24 -5.44 38.98
N ALA A 349 -15.24 -5.97 39.69
CA ALA A 349 -13.85 -6.00 39.23
C ALA A 349 -13.63 -7.00 38.08
N LEU A 350 -14.49 -8.03 37.98
CA LEU A 350 -14.43 -9.06 36.94
C LEU A 350 -15.49 -8.84 35.85
N ALA A 351 -16.68 -8.35 36.22
CA ALA A 351 -17.78 -8.09 35.30
C ALA A 351 -17.54 -6.84 34.41
N ASN A 352 -16.65 -5.93 34.81
CA ASN A 352 -16.38 -4.68 34.10
C ASN A 352 -15.09 -4.64 33.28
N GLN A 353 -14.57 -5.80 32.87
CA GLN A 353 -13.31 -5.89 32.12
C GLN A 353 -13.48 -5.74 30.61
N ILE A 354 -12.43 -5.23 29.97
CA ILE A 354 -12.28 -5.24 28.51
C ILE A 354 -11.53 -6.52 28.14
N HIS A 355 -12.24 -7.46 27.52
CA HIS A 355 -11.70 -8.77 27.15
C HIS A 355 -11.21 -8.89 25.71
N PHE A 356 -11.55 -7.92 24.87
CA PHE A 356 -11.19 -7.90 23.45
C PHE A 356 -10.16 -6.83 23.14
N ARG A 357 -9.58 -6.95 21.94
CA ARG A 357 -8.74 -5.92 21.33
C ARG A 357 -9.20 -5.63 19.90
N GLN A 358 -10.04 -4.61 19.74
CA GLN A 358 -10.43 -4.08 18.43
C GLN A 358 -9.54 -2.88 18.08
N GLY A 359 -8.62 -3.04 17.15
CA GLY A 359 -7.63 -2.03 16.79
C GLY A 359 -6.46 -2.58 15.98
N ASP A 360 -5.41 -1.78 15.82
CA ASP A 360 -4.20 -2.18 15.11
C ASP A 360 -3.49 -3.33 15.85
N ALA A 361 -2.99 -4.29 15.07
CA ALA A 361 -2.11 -5.35 15.56
C ALA A 361 -0.73 -4.78 15.92
N ILE A 362 -0.04 -5.46 16.84
CA ILE A 362 1.39 -5.22 17.07
C ILE A 362 2.14 -5.63 15.81
N VAL A 363 3.06 -4.80 15.34
CA VAL A 363 3.94 -5.09 14.20
C VAL A 363 5.36 -4.68 14.54
N ASN A 364 6.31 -5.57 14.24
CA ASN A 364 7.74 -5.27 14.14
C ASN A 364 8.17 -5.58 12.72
N ASP A 365 8.72 -4.60 12.01
CA ASP A 365 9.19 -4.74 10.63
C ASP A 365 10.65 -4.30 10.52
N ILE A 366 11.46 -5.05 9.80
CA ILE A 366 12.79 -4.65 9.39
C ILE A 366 12.95 -4.90 7.89
N GLY A 367 13.38 -3.86 7.17
CA GLY A 367 13.50 -3.87 5.72
C GLY A 367 14.86 -3.38 5.26
N PHE A 368 15.41 -4.01 4.23
CA PHE A 368 16.63 -3.58 3.54
C PHE A 368 16.41 -3.56 2.04
N PHE A 369 16.77 -2.46 1.39
CA PHE A 369 16.65 -2.27 -0.05
C PHE A 369 17.95 -1.77 -0.64
N ALA A 370 18.26 -2.22 -1.84
CA ALA A 370 19.38 -1.72 -2.64
C ALA A 370 18.90 -1.49 -4.08
N ASN A 371 19.38 -0.41 -4.69
CA ASN A 371 19.16 -0.06 -6.08
C ASN A 371 20.51 0.34 -6.69
N GLY A 372 20.80 -0.12 -7.90
CA GLY A 372 22.09 0.17 -8.52
C GLY A 372 22.07 0.07 -10.04
N GLY A 373 22.94 0.87 -10.64
CA GLY A 373 23.29 0.82 -12.05
C GLY A 373 24.80 0.84 -12.18
N LEU A 374 25.37 -0.08 -12.95
CA LEU A 374 26.79 -0.07 -13.26
C LEU A 374 27.01 0.66 -14.59
N PRO A 375 28.05 1.52 -14.66
CA PRO A 375 28.43 2.15 -15.92
C PRO A 375 28.96 1.10 -16.89
N THR A 376 28.90 1.45 -18.17
CA THR A 376 29.27 0.62 -19.32
C THR A 376 30.76 0.27 -19.36
N PHE A 377 31.08 -1.00 -19.64
CA PHE A 377 32.46 -1.44 -19.93
C PHE A 377 32.82 -1.41 -21.43
N THR A 378 31.83 -1.56 -22.33
CA THR A 378 31.95 -1.38 -23.80
C THR A 378 30.53 -1.26 -24.42
N ASN A 379 30.35 -0.46 -25.49
CA ASN A 379 29.10 -0.31 -26.30
C ASN A 379 27.88 0.44 -25.72
N GLY A 380 27.99 1.17 -24.61
CA GLY A 380 26.86 2.01 -24.15
C GLY A 380 25.71 1.28 -23.42
N ALA A 381 25.81 -0.03 -23.20
CA ALA A 381 24.89 -0.85 -22.38
C ALA A 381 25.07 -0.73 -20.84
N GLN A 382 24.04 -0.29 -20.13
CA GLN A 382 23.99 -0.22 -18.66
C GLN A 382 23.46 -1.52 -18.05
N VAL A 383 24.18 -2.10 -17.11
CA VAL A 383 23.66 -3.16 -16.23
C VAL A 383 23.01 -2.49 -15.02
N TYR A 384 21.82 -2.92 -14.63
CA TYR A 384 21.12 -2.41 -13.46
C TYR A 384 20.57 -3.56 -12.61
N GLY A 385 20.30 -3.27 -11.35
CA GLY A 385 19.63 -4.20 -10.47
C GLY A 385 19.11 -3.54 -9.21
N PHE A 386 18.08 -4.15 -8.63
CA PHE A 386 17.53 -3.74 -7.35
C PHE A 386 17.00 -4.95 -6.60
N THR A 387 17.10 -4.90 -5.28
CA THR A 387 16.66 -5.98 -4.41
C THR A 387 16.12 -5.42 -3.10
N GLY A 388 15.21 -6.16 -2.49
CA GLY A 388 14.62 -5.84 -1.21
C GLY A 388 14.34 -7.10 -0.41
N VAL A 389 14.57 -7.02 0.91
CA VAL A 389 14.15 -8.02 1.88
C VAL A 389 13.38 -7.33 3.01
N SER A 390 12.28 -7.93 3.45
CA SER A 390 11.60 -7.51 4.67
C SER A 390 11.26 -8.71 5.55
N PHE A 391 11.34 -8.48 6.86
CA PHE A 391 10.99 -9.44 7.90
C PHE A 391 10.00 -8.75 8.83
N ARG A 392 8.76 -9.21 8.82
CA ARG A 392 7.68 -8.65 9.64
C ARG A 392 7.13 -9.69 10.60
N GLU A 393 7.14 -9.37 11.88
CA GLU A 393 6.41 -10.10 12.91
C GLU A 393 5.16 -9.31 13.30
N GLY A 394 4.01 -9.97 13.28
CA GLY A 394 2.72 -9.39 13.64
C GLY A 394 2.05 -10.18 14.76
N GLN A 395 1.29 -9.50 15.63
CA GLN A 395 0.40 -10.15 16.60
C GLN A 395 -1.00 -9.51 16.54
N GLY A 396 -1.92 -10.20 15.87
CA GLY A 396 -3.34 -9.84 15.77
C GLY A 396 -4.15 -10.49 16.89
N ALA A 397 -5.18 -9.80 17.39
CA ALA A 397 -6.07 -10.39 18.39
C ALA A 397 -7.19 -11.18 17.71
N GLY A 398 -7.49 -12.36 18.24
CA GLY A 398 -8.67 -13.12 17.88
C GLY A 398 -9.89 -12.70 18.69
N ASN A 399 -10.87 -13.60 18.77
CA ASN A 399 -12.07 -13.41 19.57
C ASN A 399 -11.96 -14.08 20.94
N TRP A 400 -12.35 -13.36 21.99
CA TRP A 400 -12.36 -13.82 23.39
C TRP A 400 -13.08 -15.17 23.57
N ARG A 401 -12.47 -16.08 24.33
CA ARG A 401 -13.07 -17.35 24.76
C ARG A 401 -13.55 -17.21 26.20
N LEU A 402 -14.87 -17.32 26.37
CA LEU A 402 -15.54 -17.17 27.66
C LEU A 402 -15.13 -18.31 28.63
N PRO A 403 -14.96 -18.04 29.94
CA PRO A 403 -14.71 -19.09 30.93
C PRO A 403 -15.81 -20.17 30.98
N ASN A 404 -17.08 -19.79 30.77
CA ASN A 404 -18.21 -20.73 30.70
C ASN A 404 -18.35 -21.46 29.34
N GLY A 405 -17.46 -21.22 28.38
CA GLY A 405 -17.48 -21.86 27.07
C GLY A 405 -16.94 -23.30 27.09
N ASN A 406 -17.41 -24.12 26.15
CA ASN A 406 -16.92 -25.49 25.98
C ASN A 406 -15.47 -25.55 25.46
N ASN A 407 -15.06 -24.55 24.67
CA ASN A 407 -13.72 -24.51 24.08
C ASN A 407 -12.65 -23.96 25.04
N THR A 408 -13.01 -23.63 26.28
CA THR A 408 -12.09 -23.14 27.31
C THR A 408 -11.74 -24.27 28.27
N VAL A 409 -10.47 -24.68 28.29
CA VAL A 409 -9.97 -25.57 29.34
C VAL A 409 -9.78 -24.74 30.61
N ARG A 410 -10.78 -24.71 31.48
CA ARG A 410 -10.80 -23.87 32.69
C ARG A 410 -9.66 -24.16 33.67
N ALA A 411 -9.12 -25.37 33.67
CA ALA A 411 -7.90 -25.70 34.43
C ALA A 411 -6.65 -24.94 33.95
N LEU A 412 -6.60 -24.54 32.67
CA LEU A 412 -5.54 -23.71 32.09
C LEU A 412 -5.92 -22.22 32.13
N TYR A 413 -7.20 -21.92 31.90
CA TYR A 413 -7.75 -20.57 31.74
C TYR A 413 -9.03 -20.38 32.58
N PRO A 414 -8.90 -20.25 33.91
CA PRO A 414 -10.05 -20.22 34.82
C PRO A 414 -10.98 -18.99 34.63
N ASN A 415 -10.45 -17.93 34.00
CA ASN A 415 -11.16 -16.68 33.73
C ASN A 415 -11.29 -16.41 32.22
N GLY A 416 -11.17 -17.44 31.37
CA GLY A 416 -11.16 -17.26 29.91
C GLY A 416 -9.84 -16.71 29.39
N PHE A 417 -9.77 -16.48 28.07
CA PHE A 417 -8.56 -16.00 27.41
C PHE A 417 -8.84 -15.34 26.06
N LEU A 418 -7.94 -14.41 25.66
CA LEU A 418 -7.90 -13.80 24.34
C LEU A 418 -6.79 -14.47 23.52
N PRO A 419 -7.11 -15.30 22.53
CA PRO A 419 -6.08 -15.88 21.67
C PRO A 419 -5.51 -14.84 20.70
N PHE A 420 -4.27 -15.06 20.28
CA PHE A 420 -3.59 -14.23 19.30
C PHE A 420 -3.15 -15.04 18.10
N ILE A 421 -3.32 -14.44 16.91
CA ILE A 421 -2.75 -14.94 15.66
C ILE A 421 -1.47 -14.15 15.44
N ASN A 422 -0.35 -14.82 15.64
CA ASN A 422 0.96 -14.30 15.32
C ASN A 422 1.33 -14.70 13.89
N SER A 423 2.00 -13.78 13.21
CA SER A 423 2.43 -14.00 11.83
C SER A 423 3.89 -13.63 11.68
N THR A 424 4.66 -14.49 11.03
CA THR A 424 6.02 -14.18 10.58
C THR A 424 6.02 -14.14 9.06
N ILE A 425 6.27 -12.96 8.52
CA ILE A 425 6.22 -12.68 7.09
C ILE A 425 7.65 -12.43 6.61
N ASN A 426 8.10 -13.28 5.69
CA ASN A 426 9.38 -13.14 5.02
C ASN A 426 9.12 -12.77 3.56
N ASP A 427 9.57 -11.59 3.15
CA ASP A 427 9.43 -11.11 1.78
C ASP A 427 10.80 -10.84 1.16
N PHE A 428 11.03 -11.36 -0.05
CA PHE A 428 12.25 -11.17 -0.82
C PHE A 428 11.89 -10.78 -2.25
N SER A 429 12.59 -9.79 -2.81
CA SER A 429 12.54 -9.48 -4.23
C SER A 429 13.92 -9.13 -4.76
N GLY A 430 14.22 -9.53 -5.98
CA GLY A 430 15.44 -9.16 -6.69
C GLY A 430 15.19 -9.11 -8.20
N THR A 431 15.70 -8.07 -8.84
CA THR A 431 15.67 -7.91 -10.30
C THR A 431 17.03 -7.45 -10.78
N VAL A 432 17.50 -8.04 -11.87
CA VAL A 432 18.69 -7.63 -12.61
C VAL A 432 18.34 -7.48 -14.08
N GLY A 433 19.01 -6.54 -14.75
CA GLY A 433 18.79 -6.35 -16.18
C GLY A 433 19.94 -5.63 -16.85
N VAL A 434 19.88 -5.63 -18.17
CA VAL A 434 20.79 -4.90 -19.04
C VAL A 434 19.95 -4.12 -20.05
N LYS A 435 20.26 -2.83 -20.18
CA LYS A 435 19.62 -1.96 -21.16
C LYS A 435 20.65 -1.19 -21.94
N GLY A 436 20.36 -0.88 -23.19
CA GLY A 436 21.27 -0.14 -24.05
C GLY A 436 20.67 0.12 -25.41
N GLU A 437 21.51 0.54 -26.35
CA GLU A 437 21.12 0.75 -27.73
C GLU A 437 21.88 -0.20 -28.66
N MET A 438 21.19 -0.84 -29.59
CA MET A 438 21.77 -1.67 -30.63
C MET A 438 21.07 -1.43 -31.96
N ARG A 439 21.82 -0.96 -32.97
CA ARG A 439 21.31 -0.72 -34.33
C ARG A 439 20.06 0.19 -34.36
N GLY A 440 20.03 1.22 -33.52
CA GLY A 440 18.92 2.17 -33.38
C GLY A 440 17.72 1.65 -32.58
N TRP A 441 17.80 0.44 -32.01
CA TRP A 441 16.83 -0.08 -31.06
C TRP A 441 17.34 0.09 -29.63
N ASN A 442 16.57 0.75 -28.78
CA ASN A 442 16.74 0.66 -27.34
C ASN A 442 16.24 -0.72 -26.90
N TYR A 443 17.06 -1.47 -26.19
CA TYR A 443 16.67 -2.76 -25.63
C TYR A 443 16.75 -2.73 -24.10
N ASP A 444 15.91 -3.53 -23.45
CA ASP A 444 15.96 -3.84 -22.02
C ASP A 444 15.65 -5.33 -21.84
N LEU A 445 16.63 -6.07 -21.34
CA LEU A 445 16.49 -7.48 -20.96
C LEU A 445 16.59 -7.56 -19.44
N SER A 446 15.58 -8.12 -18.78
CA SER A 446 15.59 -8.22 -17.33
C SER A 446 15.07 -9.57 -16.82
N GLY A 447 15.62 -10.03 -15.71
CA GLY A 447 15.16 -11.19 -14.96
C GLY A 447 14.91 -10.82 -13.51
N GLY A 448 13.80 -11.28 -12.95
CA GLY A 448 13.42 -11.01 -11.57
C GLY A 448 12.87 -12.25 -10.88
N TYR A 449 13.09 -12.32 -9.57
CA TYR A 449 12.49 -13.32 -8.69
C TYR A 449 11.98 -12.65 -7.41
N GLY A 450 10.78 -13.05 -7.00
CA GLY A 450 10.11 -12.57 -5.81
C GLY A 450 9.49 -13.72 -5.04
N ARG A 451 9.48 -13.63 -3.70
CA ARG A 451 8.90 -14.63 -2.81
C ARG A 451 8.27 -13.95 -1.59
N ASN A 452 7.12 -14.46 -1.18
CA ASN A 452 6.46 -14.13 0.09
C ASN A 452 6.13 -15.44 0.83
N LYS A 453 6.54 -15.55 2.10
CA LYS A 453 6.13 -16.65 3.00
C LYS A 453 5.46 -16.05 4.23
N PHE A 454 4.31 -16.60 4.59
CA PHE A 454 3.48 -16.18 5.71
C PHE A 454 3.31 -17.38 6.64
N ASP A 455 4.06 -17.40 7.74
CA ASP A 455 3.93 -18.42 8.81
C ASP A 455 2.92 -17.95 9.86
N PHE A 456 2.10 -18.88 10.37
CA PHE A 456 1.10 -18.60 11.41
C PHE A 456 1.42 -19.37 12.69
N ASP A 457 1.46 -18.66 13.81
CA ASP A 457 1.53 -19.22 15.16
C ASP A 457 0.35 -18.72 15.98
N ILE A 458 -0.31 -19.61 16.73
CA ILE A 458 -1.45 -19.24 17.57
C ILE A 458 -0.99 -19.29 19.02
N THR A 459 -1.09 -18.17 19.73
CA THR A 459 -0.63 -18.06 21.12
C THR A 459 -1.75 -17.68 22.07
N ASN A 460 -1.51 -17.93 23.36
CA ASN A 460 -2.51 -17.76 24.42
C ASN A 460 -3.81 -18.49 24.10
N THR A 461 -3.69 -19.76 23.75
CA THR A 461 -4.79 -20.56 23.23
C THR A 461 -4.80 -21.95 23.87
N ASN A 462 -5.78 -22.78 23.53
CA ASN A 462 -5.77 -24.21 23.81
C ASN A 462 -6.48 -24.96 22.68
N ASN A 463 -6.19 -26.25 22.56
CA ASN A 463 -7.06 -27.23 21.92
C ASN A 463 -7.84 -27.96 23.03
N ALA A 464 -9.12 -27.64 23.17
CA ALA A 464 -9.94 -28.15 24.28
C ALA A 464 -10.08 -29.68 24.27
N THR A 465 -9.97 -30.31 23.11
CA THR A 465 -10.02 -31.77 22.96
C THR A 465 -8.76 -32.48 23.46
N LEU A 466 -7.72 -31.74 23.87
CA LEU A 466 -6.53 -32.27 24.57
C LEU A 466 -6.61 -32.11 26.10
N GLY A 467 -7.65 -31.44 26.62
CA GLY A 467 -7.81 -31.19 28.05
C GLY A 467 -6.62 -30.43 28.66
N THR A 468 -6.19 -30.84 29.84
CA THR A 468 -5.05 -30.22 30.57
C THR A 468 -3.70 -30.46 29.92
N ALA A 469 -3.59 -31.41 28.98
CA ALA A 469 -2.37 -31.65 28.21
C ALA A 469 -2.19 -30.68 27.03
N SER A 470 -3.20 -29.84 26.73
CA SER A 470 -3.11 -28.88 25.64
C SER A 470 -1.90 -27.94 25.78
N PRO A 471 -1.08 -27.80 24.74
CA PRO A 471 -0.17 -26.66 24.60
C PRO A 471 -0.93 -25.33 24.65
N ARG A 472 -0.18 -24.24 24.88
CA ARG A 472 -0.70 -22.86 24.88
C ARG A 472 -0.26 -22.02 23.69
N GLU A 473 0.53 -22.63 22.82
CA GLU A 473 1.06 -22.10 21.57
C GLU A 473 1.07 -23.24 20.55
N PHE A 474 0.69 -22.94 19.32
CA PHE A 474 0.68 -23.91 18.22
C PHE A 474 1.20 -23.30 16.93
N TYR A 475 2.02 -24.06 16.20
CA TYR A 475 2.32 -23.74 14.80
C TYR A 475 1.14 -24.12 13.91
N ALA A 476 0.51 -23.13 13.28
CA ALA A 476 -0.71 -23.29 12.49
C ALA A 476 -0.47 -23.42 10.97
N GLY A 477 0.79 -23.57 10.56
CA GLY A 477 1.17 -23.80 9.16
C GLY A 477 1.57 -22.53 8.42
N SER A 478 1.72 -22.62 7.10
CA SER A 478 2.21 -21.50 6.28
C SER A 478 1.55 -21.38 4.92
N LEU A 479 1.55 -20.15 4.40
CA LEU A 479 1.27 -19.83 3.01
C LEU A 479 2.55 -19.39 2.31
N LYS A 480 2.73 -19.80 1.05
CA LYS A 480 3.89 -19.45 0.23
C LYS A 480 3.46 -18.96 -1.14
N PHE A 481 4.13 -17.95 -1.64
CA PHE A 481 4.04 -17.50 -3.02
C PHE A 481 5.44 -17.21 -3.56
N GLY A 482 5.66 -17.56 -4.83
CA GLY A 482 6.90 -17.25 -5.54
C GLY A 482 6.63 -16.93 -7.00
N GLN A 483 7.35 -15.95 -7.54
CA GLN A 483 7.20 -15.49 -8.92
C GLN A 483 8.56 -15.22 -9.55
N ALA A 484 8.80 -15.85 -10.70
CA ALA A 484 9.94 -15.56 -11.56
C ALA A 484 9.45 -14.92 -12.86
N VAL A 485 10.09 -13.84 -13.31
CA VAL A 485 9.73 -13.12 -14.53
C VAL A 485 10.99 -12.83 -15.36
N ALA A 486 10.94 -13.07 -16.66
CA ALA A 486 11.92 -12.61 -17.62
C ALA A 486 11.22 -11.71 -18.66
N ASN A 487 11.80 -10.55 -18.96
CA ASN A 487 11.30 -9.59 -19.93
C ASN A 487 12.35 -9.29 -20.98
N LEU A 488 11.88 -9.13 -22.21
CA LEU A 488 12.66 -8.64 -23.34
C LEU A 488 11.86 -7.53 -24.01
N ASP A 489 12.34 -6.30 -23.88
CA ASP A 489 11.70 -5.10 -24.41
C ASP A 489 12.61 -4.45 -25.48
N PHE A 490 12.03 -4.02 -26.60
CA PHE A 490 12.72 -3.24 -27.63
C PHE A 490 11.89 -2.03 -28.04
N VAL A 491 12.53 -0.88 -28.25
CA VAL A 491 11.88 0.37 -28.69
C VAL A 491 12.70 1.05 -29.77
N ARG A 492 12.05 1.49 -30.85
CA ARG A 492 12.69 2.30 -31.91
C ARG A 492 11.73 3.28 -32.54
N GLY A 493 12.21 4.48 -32.82
CA GLY A 493 11.51 5.47 -33.64
C GLY A 493 11.73 5.24 -35.13
N PHE A 494 10.65 5.23 -35.90
CA PHE A 494 10.66 5.16 -37.36
C PHE A 494 10.11 6.47 -37.95
N PRO A 495 10.92 7.26 -38.66
CA PRO A 495 10.46 8.50 -39.25
C PRO A 495 9.46 8.20 -40.38
N VAL A 496 8.35 8.93 -40.38
CA VAL A 496 7.33 8.90 -41.44
C VAL A 496 7.13 10.35 -41.88
N SER A 497 7.39 10.64 -43.17
CA SER A 497 7.41 12.02 -43.69
C SER A 497 6.10 12.80 -43.51
N ALA A 498 4.97 12.09 -43.43
CA ALA A 498 3.66 12.68 -43.22
C ALA A 498 3.38 13.08 -41.76
N PHE A 499 4.18 12.61 -40.79
CA PHE A 499 3.91 12.78 -39.35
C PHE A 499 4.84 13.80 -38.71
N ALA A 500 4.36 14.50 -37.67
CA ALA A 500 5.15 15.50 -36.95
C ALA A 500 6.26 14.88 -36.08
N THR A 501 6.11 13.63 -35.65
CA THR A 501 7.16 12.88 -34.94
C THR A 501 7.33 11.49 -35.54
N PRO A 502 8.49 10.83 -35.36
CA PRO A 502 8.64 9.42 -35.67
C PRO A 502 7.55 8.57 -34.99
N ILE A 503 7.20 7.44 -35.61
CA ILE A 503 6.42 6.40 -34.96
C ILE A 503 7.35 5.64 -34.02
N SER A 504 7.13 5.76 -32.72
CA SER A 504 7.74 4.89 -31.73
C SER A 504 7.11 3.52 -31.82
N VAL A 505 7.91 2.50 -32.10
CA VAL A 505 7.51 1.10 -32.14
C VAL A 505 8.18 0.41 -30.97
N ALA A 506 7.38 -0.04 -30.01
CA ALA A 506 7.82 -0.87 -28.91
C ALA A 506 7.29 -2.30 -29.10
N ILE A 507 8.17 -3.28 -29.00
CA ILE A 507 7.82 -4.71 -29.04
C ILE A 507 8.45 -5.39 -27.85
N GLY A 508 7.82 -6.44 -27.34
CA GLY A 508 8.45 -7.22 -26.28
C GLY A 508 7.78 -8.54 -25.98
N ALA A 509 8.47 -9.33 -25.18
CA ALA A 509 8.05 -10.64 -24.73
C ALA A 509 8.28 -10.79 -23.22
N GLU A 510 7.39 -11.53 -22.56
CA GLU A 510 7.46 -11.83 -21.13
C GLU A 510 7.28 -13.33 -20.92
N ALA A 511 8.11 -13.92 -20.07
CA ALA A 511 7.93 -15.28 -19.56
C ALA A 511 7.84 -15.22 -18.04
N ARG A 512 6.80 -15.83 -17.47
CA ARG A 512 6.53 -15.82 -16.03
C ARG A 512 6.24 -17.23 -15.52
N ARG A 513 6.74 -17.53 -14.32
CA ARG A 513 6.37 -18.72 -13.54
C ARG A 513 5.92 -18.28 -12.15
N ASP A 514 4.68 -18.64 -11.81
CA ASP A 514 4.10 -18.43 -10.48
C ASP A 514 4.04 -19.76 -9.73
N SER A 515 4.20 -19.69 -8.41
CA SER A 515 4.08 -20.82 -7.49
C SER A 515 3.29 -20.39 -6.26
N TYR A 516 2.45 -21.28 -5.76
CA TYR A 516 1.65 -21.07 -4.56
C TYR A 516 1.63 -22.37 -3.75
N GLY A 517 1.75 -22.26 -2.42
CA GLY A 517 1.75 -23.43 -1.57
C GLY A 517 1.14 -23.19 -0.20
N ILE A 518 0.58 -24.25 0.36
CA ILE A 518 0.06 -24.33 1.73
C ILE A 518 0.83 -25.43 2.45
N GLU A 519 1.37 -25.12 3.62
CA GLU A 519 1.95 -26.10 4.54
C GLU A 519 1.05 -26.30 5.74
N ALA A 520 0.88 -27.56 6.14
CA ALA A 520 0.12 -27.90 7.33
C ALA A 520 0.80 -27.38 8.61
N GLY A 521 -0.02 -27.05 9.60
CA GLY A 521 0.41 -26.84 10.98
C GLY A 521 0.80 -28.13 11.67
N GLU A 522 1.17 -28.03 12.94
CA GLU A 522 1.46 -29.21 13.74
C GLU A 522 0.18 -29.97 14.14
N PRO A 523 0.23 -31.30 14.35
CA PRO A 523 -0.97 -32.11 14.58
C PRO A 523 -1.88 -31.62 15.72
N ASP A 524 -1.30 -31.12 16.80
CA ASP A 524 -2.05 -30.70 17.99
C ASP A 524 -2.84 -29.39 17.74
N SER A 525 -2.48 -28.64 16.70
CA SER A 525 -3.18 -27.42 16.31
C SER A 525 -4.57 -27.71 15.72
N TYR A 526 -4.80 -28.89 15.11
CA TYR A 526 -6.07 -29.19 14.43
C TYR A 526 -6.73 -30.52 14.83
N ARG A 527 -6.00 -31.47 15.45
CA ARG A 527 -6.56 -32.79 15.77
C ARG A 527 -7.66 -32.72 16.84
N ASP A 528 -8.58 -33.68 16.77
CA ASP A 528 -9.46 -34.03 17.88
C ASP A 528 -8.73 -35.00 18.81
N GLY A 529 -8.41 -34.57 20.03
CA GLY A 529 -7.78 -35.40 21.06
C GLY A 529 -8.76 -36.29 21.84
N GLY A 530 -10.07 -36.20 21.55
CA GLY A 530 -11.10 -37.04 22.15
C GLY A 530 -11.51 -36.66 23.58
N VAL A 531 -10.82 -35.71 24.22
CA VAL A 531 -11.16 -35.26 25.57
C VAL A 531 -12.43 -34.40 25.52
N LYS A 532 -13.43 -34.79 26.30
CA LYS A 532 -14.66 -34.02 26.51
C LYS A 532 -14.41 -32.86 27.48
N VAL A 533 -15.34 -31.91 27.54
CA VAL A 533 -15.32 -30.84 28.55
C VAL A 533 -15.17 -31.46 29.95
N LEU A 534 -14.17 -31.01 30.71
CA LEU A 534 -13.71 -31.68 31.93
C LEU A 534 -14.55 -31.38 33.18
N ASP A 535 -15.22 -30.23 33.21
CA ASP A 535 -15.78 -29.64 34.42
C ASP A 535 -17.01 -28.75 34.14
N GLY A 536 -17.64 -28.30 35.22
CA GLY A 536 -18.81 -27.42 35.18
C GLY A 536 -20.09 -28.12 34.68
N PRO A 537 -21.19 -27.36 34.50
CA PRO A 537 -22.46 -27.88 34.02
C PRO A 537 -22.41 -28.56 32.64
N ASN A 538 -21.38 -28.23 31.83
CA ASN A 538 -21.19 -28.77 30.50
C ASN A 538 -20.22 -29.97 30.47
N ALA A 539 -19.82 -30.51 31.63
CA ALA A 539 -18.92 -31.66 31.69
C ALA A 539 -19.47 -32.84 30.85
N GLY A 540 -18.59 -33.47 30.07
CA GLY A 540 -18.95 -34.53 29.11
C GLY A 540 -19.41 -34.03 27.73
N ALA A 541 -19.65 -32.73 27.53
CA ALA A 541 -19.93 -32.17 26.21
C ALA A 541 -18.71 -32.27 25.27
N GLN A 542 -18.95 -32.27 23.96
CA GLN A 542 -17.88 -32.23 22.95
C GLN A 542 -17.46 -30.78 22.68
N PRO A 543 -16.20 -30.40 22.94
CA PRO A 543 -15.68 -29.12 22.48
C PRO A 543 -15.27 -29.16 21.00
N ALA A 544 -15.07 -28.00 20.38
CA ALA A 544 -14.51 -27.93 19.03
C ALA A 544 -13.03 -28.37 19.04
N PRO A 545 -12.60 -29.21 18.08
CA PRO A 545 -11.21 -29.62 17.95
C PRO A 545 -10.34 -28.46 17.45
N GLY A 546 -9.05 -28.52 17.80
CA GLY A 546 -8.03 -27.59 17.34
C GLY A 546 -7.85 -26.33 18.19
N ALA A 547 -6.77 -25.62 17.88
CA ALA A 547 -6.36 -24.39 18.52
C ALA A 547 -7.43 -23.31 18.36
N GLN A 548 -7.80 -22.66 19.45
CA GLN A 548 -8.70 -21.53 19.43
C GLN A 548 -7.96 -20.28 18.95
N VAL A 549 -8.03 -20.05 17.65
CA VAL A 549 -9.02 -19.20 16.97
C VAL A 549 -8.95 -19.55 15.48
N PHE A 550 -7.77 -20.00 15.06
CA PHE A 550 -7.48 -20.65 13.81
C PHE A 550 -6.79 -21.99 14.13
N PRO A 551 -7.41 -23.15 13.83
CA PRO A 551 -6.78 -24.46 14.04
C PRO A 551 -5.53 -24.70 13.18
N GLY A 552 -5.28 -23.84 12.19
CA GLY A 552 -4.20 -24.01 11.23
C GLY A 552 -4.60 -24.81 10.00
N PHE A 553 -3.67 -24.83 9.04
CA PHE A 553 -3.81 -25.63 7.83
C PHE A 553 -3.64 -27.11 8.17
N GLN A 554 -4.55 -27.94 7.70
CA GLN A 554 -4.52 -29.37 7.91
C GLN A 554 -3.74 -30.07 6.77
N PRO A 555 -3.33 -31.34 6.93
CA PRO A 555 -2.68 -32.08 5.84
C PRO A 555 -3.51 -32.12 4.55
N GLY A 556 -4.85 -32.10 4.64
CA GLY A 556 -5.75 -32.02 3.49
C GLY A 556 -5.84 -30.63 2.83
N ASP A 557 -5.34 -29.58 3.48
CA ASP A 557 -5.21 -28.23 2.91
C ASP A 557 -3.87 -28.05 2.18
N ALA A 558 -2.85 -28.83 2.57
CA ALA A 558 -1.49 -28.66 2.11
C ALA A 558 -1.32 -29.08 0.63
N GLY A 559 -0.48 -28.35 -0.09
CA GLY A 559 -0.18 -28.61 -1.49
C GLY A 559 0.65 -27.51 -2.13
N ASP A 560 1.35 -27.86 -3.21
CA ASP A 560 2.14 -26.93 -4.03
C ASP A 560 1.58 -26.90 -5.45
N HIS A 561 1.37 -25.69 -5.96
CA HIS A 561 0.78 -25.43 -7.27
C HIS A 561 1.65 -24.47 -8.06
N ASN A 562 1.76 -24.70 -9.37
CA ASN A 562 2.60 -23.90 -10.25
C ASN A 562 1.85 -23.54 -11.53
N ARG A 563 2.22 -22.42 -12.14
CA ARG A 563 1.69 -21.95 -13.42
C ARG A 563 2.76 -21.24 -14.21
N THR A 564 2.71 -21.39 -15.54
CA THR A 564 3.54 -20.62 -16.47
C THR A 564 2.68 -19.72 -17.34
N ASN A 565 3.21 -18.54 -17.68
CA ASN A 565 2.60 -17.58 -18.60
C ASN A 565 3.65 -17.09 -19.60
N TYR A 566 3.28 -17.01 -20.87
CA TYR A 566 4.07 -16.41 -21.94
C TYR A 566 3.27 -15.31 -22.62
N GLY A 567 3.84 -14.12 -22.70
CA GLY A 567 3.22 -12.95 -23.29
C GLY A 567 4.06 -12.31 -24.38
N ALA A 568 3.40 -11.70 -25.35
CA ALA A 568 4.03 -10.83 -26.35
C ALA A 568 3.17 -9.59 -26.57
N TYR A 569 3.82 -8.45 -26.81
CA TYR A 569 3.12 -7.18 -27.03
C TYR A 569 3.76 -6.34 -28.14
N ILE A 570 2.95 -5.44 -28.68
CA ILE A 570 3.35 -4.35 -29.56
C ILE A 570 2.65 -3.06 -29.11
N ASP A 571 3.37 -1.96 -29.07
CA ASP A 571 2.86 -0.62 -28.74
C ASP A 571 3.43 0.37 -29.77
N LEU A 572 2.53 1.16 -30.36
CA LEU A 572 2.80 2.12 -31.42
C LEU A 572 2.35 3.49 -30.95
N GLU A 573 3.22 4.48 -31.02
CA GLU A 573 2.90 5.83 -30.56
C GLU A 573 3.52 6.89 -31.46
N THR A 574 2.76 7.92 -31.81
CA THR A 574 3.24 9.01 -32.66
C THR A 574 2.38 10.27 -32.49
N ASN A 575 2.90 11.40 -32.98
CA ASN A 575 2.14 12.61 -33.19
C ASN A 575 1.95 12.82 -34.70
N PRO A 576 0.79 12.45 -35.29
CA PRO A 576 0.54 12.65 -36.71
C PRO A 576 0.64 14.12 -37.10
N ILE A 577 0.19 15.02 -36.21
CA ILE A 577 0.40 16.47 -36.29
C ILE A 577 0.88 16.96 -34.92
N GLN A 578 1.51 18.14 -34.84
CA GLN A 578 2.17 18.64 -33.61
C GLN A 578 1.27 18.65 -32.36
N ARG A 579 -0.04 18.84 -32.54
CA ARG A 579 -1.02 18.96 -31.46
C ARG A 579 -1.77 17.67 -31.13
N LEU A 580 -1.65 16.63 -31.95
CA LEU A 580 -2.37 15.37 -31.79
C LEU A 580 -1.38 14.25 -31.56
N GLN A 581 -1.52 13.57 -30.42
CA GLN A 581 -0.84 12.32 -30.11
C GLN A 581 -1.83 11.17 -30.21
N VAL A 582 -1.37 10.05 -30.78
CA VAL A 582 -2.13 8.80 -30.85
C VAL A 582 -1.25 7.64 -30.40
N GLY A 583 -1.87 6.67 -29.73
CA GLY A 583 -1.24 5.43 -29.28
C GLY A 583 -2.14 4.24 -29.57
N LEU A 584 -1.53 3.13 -29.98
CA LEU A 584 -2.18 1.84 -30.22
C LEU A 584 -1.30 0.74 -29.62
N ALA A 585 -1.85 -0.06 -28.72
CA ALA A 585 -1.15 -1.20 -28.13
C ALA A 585 -1.98 -2.48 -28.24
N GLY A 586 -1.30 -3.61 -28.40
CA GLY A 586 -1.87 -4.94 -28.44
C GLY A 586 -0.99 -5.93 -27.69
N ARG A 587 -1.62 -6.86 -26.99
CA ARG A 587 -0.91 -7.89 -26.21
C ARG A 587 -1.66 -9.21 -26.28
N THR A 588 -0.90 -10.30 -26.35
CA THR A 588 -1.41 -11.66 -26.20
C THR A 588 -0.64 -12.38 -25.10
N GLU A 589 -1.33 -13.17 -24.30
CA GLU A 589 -0.75 -13.99 -23.24
C GLU A 589 -1.33 -15.41 -23.30
N ASN A 590 -0.53 -16.40 -22.92
CA ASN A 590 -0.92 -17.81 -22.84
C ASN A 590 -0.47 -18.39 -21.49
N TYR A 591 -1.45 -18.84 -20.72
CA TYR A 591 -1.27 -19.47 -19.43
C TYR A 591 -1.52 -20.97 -19.48
N SER A 592 -0.75 -21.71 -18.69
CA SER A 592 -0.86 -23.17 -18.60
C SER A 592 -2.16 -23.70 -17.97
N ASP A 593 -2.92 -22.86 -17.25
CA ASP A 593 -4.15 -23.25 -16.54
C ASP A 593 -5.43 -22.81 -17.27
N PHE A 594 -5.63 -21.50 -17.53
CA PHE A 594 -6.88 -20.99 -18.12
C PHE A 594 -6.80 -20.75 -19.64
N GLY A 595 -5.61 -20.82 -20.25
CA GLY A 595 -5.40 -20.64 -21.68
C GLY A 595 -4.99 -19.23 -22.10
N SER A 596 -5.43 -18.80 -23.29
CA SER A 596 -4.94 -17.56 -23.93
C SER A 596 -5.91 -16.38 -23.86
N ALA A 597 -5.36 -15.18 -23.80
CA ALA A 597 -6.11 -13.93 -23.88
C ALA A 597 -5.38 -12.91 -24.78
N THR A 598 -6.15 -12.15 -25.55
CA THR A 598 -5.65 -11.05 -26.39
C THR A 598 -6.42 -9.78 -26.07
N ILE A 599 -5.67 -8.70 -25.84
CA ILE A 599 -6.18 -7.41 -25.39
C ILE A 599 -5.53 -6.27 -26.17
N GLY A 600 -6.17 -5.10 -26.15
CA GLY A 600 -5.67 -3.94 -26.86
C GLY A 600 -6.08 -2.62 -26.20
N LYS A 601 -5.40 -1.56 -26.62
CA LYS A 601 -5.62 -0.19 -26.15
C LYS A 601 -5.45 0.78 -27.28
N VAL A 602 -6.33 1.77 -27.35
CA VAL A 602 -6.14 2.98 -28.15
C VAL A 602 -6.17 4.19 -27.24
N SER A 603 -5.33 5.17 -27.49
CA SER A 603 -5.28 6.41 -26.72
C SER A 603 -5.03 7.61 -27.62
N MET A 604 -5.55 8.77 -27.22
CA MET A 604 -5.34 10.03 -27.91
C MET A 604 -5.15 11.18 -26.92
N ARG A 605 -4.37 12.19 -27.33
CA ARG A 605 -4.29 13.51 -26.69
C ARG A 605 -4.28 14.59 -27.75
N LEU A 606 -5.21 15.52 -27.67
CA LEU A 606 -5.32 16.69 -28.53
C LEU A 606 -5.08 17.95 -27.73
N GLU A 607 -4.01 18.68 -28.03
CA GLU A 607 -3.74 20.00 -27.50
C GLU A 607 -4.49 21.05 -28.33
N LEU A 608 -5.55 21.62 -27.76
CA LEU A 608 -6.39 22.60 -28.46
C LEU A 608 -5.61 23.90 -28.67
N PHE A 609 -4.95 24.36 -27.60
CA PHE A 609 -4.08 25.52 -27.53
C PHE A 609 -3.09 25.33 -26.37
N PRO A 610 -1.98 26.10 -26.31
CA PRO A 610 -0.94 25.91 -25.31
C PRO A 610 -1.51 25.86 -23.89
N GLY A 611 -1.23 24.75 -23.19
CA GLY A 611 -1.70 24.52 -21.83
C GLY A 611 -3.16 24.07 -21.69
N VAL A 612 -3.85 23.69 -22.77
CA VAL A 612 -5.18 23.06 -22.70
C VAL A 612 -5.25 21.86 -23.64
N ALA A 613 -5.38 20.68 -23.05
CA ALA A 613 -5.44 19.41 -23.78
C ALA A 613 -6.67 18.58 -23.36
N ILE A 614 -7.26 17.91 -24.34
CA ILE A 614 -8.23 16.84 -24.14
C ILE A 614 -7.50 15.53 -24.38
N ARG A 615 -7.80 14.51 -23.56
CA ARG A 615 -7.23 13.17 -23.69
C ARG A 615 -8.31 12.11 -23.55
N GLY A 616 -8.10 10.95 -24.16
CA GLY A 616 -9.04 9.84 -24.04
C GLY A 616 -8.38 8.51 -24.38
N ALA A 617 -8.92 7.44 -23.80
CA ALA A 617 -8.44 6.09 -24.05
C ALA A 617 -9.59 5.08 -23.99
N TYR A 618 -9.46 4.01 -24.78
CA TYR A 618 -10.30 2.82 -24.70
C TYR A 618 -9.39 1.59 -24.66
N ASN A 619 -9.60 0.70 -23.71
CA ASN A 619 -8.80 -0.50 -23.56
C ASN A 619 -9.62 -1.70 -23.10
N THR A 620 -9.17 -2.89 -23.48
CA THR A 620 -9.60 -4.16 -22.93
C THR A 620 -8.52 -4.73 -22.01
N GLY A 621 -8.94 -5.51 -21.03
CA GLY A 621 -8.04 -6.17 -20.08
C GLY A 621 -8.57 -7.53 -19.68
N PHE A 622 -7.74 -8.29 -18.97
CA PHE A 622 -8.16 -9.52 -18.31
C PHE A 622 -7.35 -9.75 -17.02
N ARG A 623 -7.90 -10.58 -16.14
CA ARG A 623 -7.20 -11.09 -14.95
C ARG A 623 -7.40 -12.60 -14.86
N ALA A 624 -6.29 -13.33 -14.84
CA ALA A 624 -6.31 -14.76 -14.57
C ALA A 624 -6.73 -15.03 -13.12
N PRO A 625 -7.46 -16.12 -12.81
CA PRO A 625 -7.63 -16.54 -11.42
C PRO A 625 -6.26 -16.70 -10.76
N SER A 626 -6.05 -16.10 -9.59
CA SER A 626 -4.79 -16.31 -8.86
C SER A 626 -4.69 -17.77 -8.40
N LEU A 627 -3.48 -18.29 -8.23
CA LEU A 627 -3.31 -19.64 -7.69
C LEU A 627 -3.93 -19.76 -6.28
N GLY A 628 -3.88 -18.69 -5.48
CA GLY A 628 -4.60 -18.61 -4.21
C GLY A 628 -6.11 -18.72 -4.37
N GLN A 629 -6.72 -18.05 -5.35
CA GLN A 629 -8.16 -18.18 -5.63
C GLN A 629 -8.57 -19.59 -6.08
N GLN A 630 -7.68 -20.31 -6.77
CA GLN A 630 -7.94 -21.67 -7.25
C GLN A 630 -7.77 -22.73 -6.14
N PHE A 631 -6.76 -22.58 -5.29
CA PHE A 631 -6.29 -23.66 -4.41
C PHE A 631 -6.36 -23.36 -2.91
N TYR A 632 -6.68 -22.13 -2.48
CA TYR A 632 -6.75 -21.81 -1.05
C TYR A 632 -7.80 -22.66 -0.33
N SER A 633 -7.38 -23.31 0.76
CA SER A 633 -8.25 -24.02 1.68
C SER A 633 -7.88 -23.74 3.12
N SER A 634 -8.89 -23.61 3.98
CA SER A 634 -8.71 -23.43 5.42
C SER A 634 -10.00 -23.68 6.18
N THR A 635 -9.89 -23.91 7.48
CA THR A 635 -11.00 -23.88 8.43
C THR A 635 -10.69 -22.84 9.50
N ALA A 636 -11.64 -21.95 9.79
CA ALA A 636 -11.46 -20.92 10.82
C ALA A 636 -12.76 -20.65 11.59
N THR A 637 -12.64 -20.20 12.85
CA THR A 637 -13.80 -19.72 13.61
C THR A 637 -14.17 -18.29 13.16
N ASN A 638 -15.29 -18.14 12.45
CA ASN A 638 -15.86 -16.84 12.09
C ASN A 638 -17.08 -16.51 12.96
N PHE A 639 -17.35 -15.23 13.16
CA PHE A 639 -18.57 -14.77 13.84
C PHE A 639 -19.59 -14.29 12.81
N LEU A 640 -20.71 -15.02 12.69
CA LEU A 640 -21.78 -14.72 11.72
C LEU A 640 -23.01 -14.17 12.44
N ASN A 641 -23.70 -13.21 11.82
CA ASN A 641 -24.92 -12.63 12.37
C ASN A 641 -26.16 -13.30 11.76
N PHE A 642 -26.88 -14.08 12.57
CA PHE A 642 -28.13 -14.73 12.17
C PHE A 642 -29.38 -13.91 12.53
N GLY A 643 -29.23 -12.62 12.82
CA GLY A 643 -30.31 -11.71 13.23
C GLY A 643 -30.55 -11.66 14.75
N GLN A 644 -29.79 -12.43 15.53
CA GLN A 644 -29.83 -12.46 17.00
C GLN A 644 -28.47 -12.06 17.62
N GLY A 645 -27.61 -11.41 16.84
CA GLY A 645 -26.23 -11.10 17.20
C GLY A 645 -25.22 -12.07 16.58
N LEU A 646 -23.94 -11.88 16.94
CA LEU A 646 -22.81 -12.63 16.39
C LEU A 646 -22.64 -14.00 17.07
N VAL A 647 -22.58 -15.06 16.28
CA VAL A 647 -22.41 -16.45 16.73
C VAL A 647 -21.13 -17.03 16.14
N PRO A 648 -20.26 -17.68 16.94
CA PRO A 648 -19.07 -18.35 16.43
C PRO A 648 -19.45 -19.60 15.63
N VAL A 649 -18.89 -19.74 14.43
CA VAL A 649 -19.12 -20.84 13.50
C VAL A 649 -17.81 -21.24 12.84
N GLU A 650 -17.51 -22.53 12.76
CA GLU A 650 -16.39 -23.04 11.97
C GLU A 650 -16.75 -22.98 10.48
N VAL A 651 -16.07 -22.10 9.74
CA VAL A 651 -16.28 -21.90 8.30
C VAL A 651 -15.17 -22.59 7.53
N ARG A 652 -15.54 -23.53 6.67
CA ARG A 652 -14.63 -24.20 5.74
C ARG A 652 -14.56 -23.43 4.43
N THR A 653 -13.36 -22.99 4.08
CA THR A 653 -13.05 -22.48 2.74
C THR A 653 -12.64 -23.64 1.85
N LEU A 654 -13.50 -24.00 0.91
CA LEU A 654 -13.28 -25.11 -0.01
C LEU A 654 -12.59 -24.60 -1.28
N PRO A 655 -11.48 -25.22 -1.72
CA PRO A 655 -10.90 -24.90 -3.01
C PRO A 655 -11.87 -25.36 -4.10
N VAL A 656 -11.99 -24.58 -5.17
CA VAL A 656 -12.99 -24.80 -6.24
C VAL A 656 -12.84 -26.15 -6.93
N THR A 657 -11.64 -26.72 -6.88
CA THR A 657 -11.31 -28.01 -7.47
C THR A 657 -11.73 -29.21 -6.59
N SER A 658 -12.03 -29.00 -5.30
CA SER A 658 -12.37 -30.08 -4.38
C SER A 658 -13.71 -30.75 -4.70
N GLY A 659 -13.81 -32.04 -4.37
CA GLY A 659 -15.07 -32.79 -4.52
C GLY A 659 -16.23 -32.17 -3.74
N ALA A 660 -15.98 -31.67 -2.52
CA ALA A 660 -16.99 -31.00 -1.71
C ALA A 660 -17.50 -29.70 -2.35
N ALA A 661 -16.61 -28.87 -2.93
CA ALA A 661 -17.03 -27.67 -3.65
C ALA A 661 -17.83 -28.03 -4.91
N ARG A 662 -17.38 -29.03 -5.68
CA ARG A 662 -18.09 -29.50 -6.88
C ARG A 662 -19.47 -30.08 -6.54
N ALA A 663 -19.61 -30.79 -5.41
CA ALA A 663 -20.90 -31.28 -4.93
C ALA A 663 -21.89 -30.15 -4.63
N LEU A 664 -21.39 -28.98 -4.18
CA LEU A 664 -22.18 -27.76 -4.00
C LEU A 664 -22.40 -26.98 -5.30
N GLY A 665 -21.86 -27.45 -6.42
CA GLY A 665 -22.01 -26.82 -7.73
C GLY A 665 -20.93 -25.78 -8.06
N ALA A 666 -19.79 -25.79 -7.39
CA ALA A 666 -18.64 -24.98 -7.80
C ALA A 666 -18.15 -25.38 -9.20
N GLN A 667 -17.72 -24.38 -9.96
CA GLN A 667 -17.15 -24.54 -11.30
C GLN A 667 -15.70 -24.06 -11.30
N GLU A 668 -14.93 -24.51 -12.29
CA GLU A 668 -13.57 -24.02 -12.51
C GLU A 668 -13.58 -22.52 -12.80
N LEU A 669 -12.61 -21.81 -12.20
CA LEU A 669 -12.54 -20.36 -12.34
C LEU A 669 -12.07 -19.98 -13.74
N ARG A 670 -12.76 -18.99 -14.32
CA ARG A 670 -12.44 -18.38 -15.60
C ARG A 670 -11.76 -17.02 -15.38
N ALA A 671 -11.02 -16.54 -16.38
CA ALA A 671 -10.44 -15.21 -16.32
C ALA A 671 -11.52 -14.12 -16.28
N GLU A 672 -11.31 -13.09 -15.46
CA GLU A 672 -12.09 -11.85 -15.50
C GLU A 672 -11.74 -11.10 -16.79
N LYS A 673 -12.72 -10.48 -17.44
CA LYS A 673 -12.50 -9.65 -18.63
C LYS A 673 -12.93 -8.24 -18.34
N SER A 674 -12.17 -7.25 -18.79
CA SER A 674 -12.51 -5.85 -18.59
C SER A 674 -12.56 -5.04 -19.88
N ARG A 675 -13.40 -4.01 -19.85
CA ARG A 675 -13.45 -2.91 -20.81
C ARG A 675 -13.36 -1.61 -20.03
N ASN A 676 -12.50 -0.70 -20.45
CA ASN A 676 -12.36 0.59 -19.81
C ASN A 676 -12.35 1.72 -20.84
N PHE A 677 -13.16 2.74 -20.58
CA PHE A 677 -13.21 3.98 -21.34
C PHE A 677 -12.87 5.15 -20.42
N GLY A 678 -11.93 6.00 -20.85
CA GLY A 678 -11.53 7.21 -20.14
C GLY A 678 -11.57 8.44 -21.04
N LEU A 679 -12.00 9.57 -20.48
CA LEU A 679 -12.00 10.88 -21.13
C LEU A 679 -11.58 11.94 -20.11
N GLY A 680 -10.64 12.80 -20.45
CA GLY A 680 -10.14 13.80 -19.52
C GLY A 680 -9.66 15.08 -20.17
N VAL A 681 -9.44 16.08 -19.31
CA VAL A 681 -8.93 17.40 -19.67
C VAL A 681 -7.75 17.72 -18.77
N ALA A 682 -6.68 18.24 -19.36
CA ALA A 682 -5.51 18.75 -18.65
C ALA A 682 -5.33 20.25 -18.97
N LEU A 683 -5.29 21.06 -17.92
CA LEU A 683 -5.21 22.52 -17.98
C LEU A 683 -3.95 22.99 -17.25
N SER A 684 -3.19 23.85 -17.90
CA SER A 684 -2.09 24.66 -17.35
C SER A 684 -2.07 26.04 -18.03
N PRO A 685 -3.17 26.83 -17.91
CA PRO A 685 -3.36 28.08 -18.65
C PRO A 685 -2.37 29.19 -18.30
N PHE A 686 -1.77 29.15 -17.11
CA PHE A 686 -0.76 30.11 -16.66
C PHE A 686 0.24 29.45 -15.71
N ARG A 687 1.34 30.14 -15.43
CA ARG A 687 2.45 29.61 -14.63
C ARG A 687 1.96 29.26 -13.22
N ASN A 688 2.49 28.16 -12.68
CA ASN A 688 2.24 27.66 -11.32
C ASN A 688 0.85 27.11 -11.03
N PHE A 689 -0.03 26.98 -12.03
CA PHE A 689 -1.34 26.35 -11.91
C PHE A 689 -1.47 25.15 -12.85
N SER A 690 -1.99 24.05 -12.33
CA SER A 690 -2.39 22.89 -13.13
C SER A 690 -3.69 22.29 -12.61
N LEU A 691 -4.57 21.84 -13.50
CA LEU A 691 -5.79 21.12 -13.18
C LEU A 691 -5.99 19.97 -14.15
N THR A 692 -6.26 18.77 -13.64
CA THR A 692 -6.72 17.64 -14.44
C THR A 692 -8.09 17.20 -13.97
N ALA A 693 -8.97 16.86 -14.90
CA ALA A 693 -10.27 16.24 -14.62
C ALA A 693 -10.47 15.06 -15.57
N ASP A 694 -10.73 13.88 -15.03
CA ASP A 694 -10.73 12.62 -15.78
C ASP A 694 -11.95 11.77 -15.40
N TYR A 695 -12.82 11.52 -16.37
CA TYR A 695 -13.91 10.56 -16.29
C TYR A 695 -13.42 9.17 -16.67
N TYR A 696 -13.95 8.15 -16.02
CA TYR A 696 -13.69 6.75 -16.35
C TYR A 696 -14.93 5.88 -16.21
N ASN A 697 -14.96 4.79 -16.97
CA ASN A 697 -15.98 3.76 -16.93
C ASN A 697 -15.33 2.39 -17.17
N ILE A 698 -15.33 1.55 -16.15
CA ILE A 698 -14.68 0.24 -16.11
C ILE A 698 -15.76 -0.82 -15.93
N GLU A 699 -15.90 -1.70 -16.90
CA GLU A 699 -16.74 -2.89 -16.83
C GLU A 699 -15.85 -4.11 -16.62
N ILE A 700 -16.25 -5.00 -15.71
CA ILE A 700 -15.60 -6.28 -15.45
C ILE A 700 -16.65 -7.38 -15.53
N ASP A 701 -16.48 -8.26 -16.51
CA ASP A 701 -17.30 -9.44 -16.72
C ASP A 701 -16.64 -10.67 -16.06
N ASP A 702 -17.47 -11.59 -15.57
CA ASP A 702 -17.04 -12.84 -14.91
C ASP A 702 -16.09 -12.58 -13.73
N ARG A 703 -16.36 -11.55 -12.92
CA ARG A 703 -15.53 -11.20 -11.76
C ARG A 703 -15.53 -12.34 -10.74
N ILE A 704 -14.33 -12.70 -10.28
CA ILE A 704 -14.10 -13.75 -9.28
C ILE A 704 -14.33 -13.14 -7.90
N VAL A 705 -15.25 -13.73 -7.16
CA VAL A 705 -15.60 -13.34 -5.80
C VAL A 705 -15.71 -14.58 -4.93
N PHE A 706 -15.67 -14.38 -3.61
CA PHE A 706 -16.16 -15.43 -2.73
C PHE A 706 -17.68 -15.50 -2.80
N SER A 707 -18.20 -16.71 -2.64
CA SER A 707 -19.60 -16.92 -2.31
C SER A 707 -19.97 -16.30 -0.96
N GLY A 708 -21.28 -16.25 -0.69
CA GLY A 708 -21.78 -16.18 0.68
C GLY A 708 -21.34 -17.40 1.51
N ASN A 709 -21.58 -17.34 2.82
CA ASN A 709 -21.38 -18.51 3.69
C ASN A 709 -22.63 -19.39 3.64
N PHE A 710 -22.48 -20.63 3.20
CA PHE A 710 -23.55 -21.63 3.20
C PHE A 710 -23.58 -22.29 4.57
N THR A 711 -24.75 -22.30 5.22
CA THR A 711 -24.93 -22.80 6.60
C THR A 711 -26.16 -23.70 6.70
N GLY A 712 -26.33 -24.33 7.86
CA GLY A 712 -27.57 -25.03 8.24
C GLY A 712 -27.49 -26.56 8.15
N ALA A 713 -28.40 -27.23 8.86
CA ALA A 713 -28.39 -28.69 8.99
C ALA A 713 -28.59 -29.42 7.65
N GLY A 714 -29.37 -28.83 6.73
CA GLY A 714 -29.56 -29.36 5.37
C GLY A 714 -28.24 -29.47 4.60
N LEU A 715 -27.42 -28.41 4.64
CA LEU A 715 -26.08 -28.41 4.05
C LEU A 715 -25.18 -29.50 4.66
N THR A 716 -25.12 -29.56 5.99
CA THR A 716 -24.28 -30.55 6.70
C THR A 716 -24.67 -31.98 6.34
N ASN A 717 -25.98 -32.27 6.29
CA ASN A 717 -26.49 -33.57 5.89
C ASN A 717 -26.17 -33.88 4.43
N PHE A 718 -26.40 -32.93 3.52
CA PHE A 718 -26.09 -33.08 2.10
C PHE A 718 -24.62 -33.40 1.86
N LEU A 719 -23.70 -32.66 2.48
CA LEU A 719 -22.26 -32.89 2.33
C LEU A 719 -21.83 -34.22 2.93
N ARG A 720 -22.36 -34.61 4.10
CA ARG A 720 -22.11 -35.94 4.68
C ARG A 720 -22.55 -37.05 3.74
N ASP A 721 -23.78 -36.95 3.21
CA ASP A 721 -24.35 -37.98 2.34
C ASP A 721 -23.64 -38.03 0.98
N ALA A 722 -23.04 -36.91 0.54
CA ALA A 722 -22.14 -36.82 -0.61
C ALA A 722 -20.70 -37.29 -0.34
N GLY A 723 -20.39 -37.81 0.86
CA GLY A 723 -19.08 -38.34 1.22
C GLY A 723 -18.10 -37.35 1.84
N PHE A 724 -18.56 -36.16 2.24
CA PHE A 724 -17.77 -35.09 2.85
C PHE A 724 -18.28 -34.73 4.26
N PRO A 725 -18.20 -35.64 5.24
CA PRO A 725 -18.62 -35.37 6.60
C PRO A 725 -17.77 -34.28 7.27
N GLY A 726 -18.31 -33.65 8.32
CA GLY A 726 -17.56 -32.68 9.14
C GLY A 726 -17.56 -31.24 8.62
N VAL A 727 -18.23 -30.95 7.49
CA VAL A 727 -18.39 -29.59 6.97
C VAL A 727 -19.75 -29.03 7.38
N GLY A 728 -19.77 -28.18 8.41
CA GLY A 728 -21.01 -27.55 8.91
C GLY A 728 -21.33 -26.20 8.28
N THR A 729 -20.33 -25.46 7.83
CA THR A 729 -20.48 -24.21 7.08
C THR A 729 -19.40 -24.14 6.02
N ALA A 730 -19.76 -23.74 4.80
CA ALA A 730 -18.87 -23.78 3.65
C ALA A 730 -18.94 -22.49 2.82
N ARG A 731 -17.86 -22.22 2.10
CA ARG A 731 -17.78 -21.19 1.06
C ARG A 731 -16.74 -21.58 0.02
N TYR A 732 -16.83 -21.00 -1.18
CA TYR A 732 -15.84 -21.20 -2.25
C TYR A 732 -15.76 -19.97 -3.18
N PHE A 733 -14.72 -19.90 -4.01
CA PHE A 733 -14.58 -18.88 -5.05
C PHE A 733 -15.45 -19.16 -6.28
N THR A 734 -15.96 -18.12 -6.95
CA THR A 734 -16.81 -18.27 -8.13
C THR A 734 -16.79 -17.03 -9.03
N ASN A 735 -16.92 -17.21 -10.34
CA ASN A 735 -17.18 -16.13 -11.31
C ASN A 735 -18.67 -15.72 -11.26
N ALA A 736 -19.09 -15.16 -10.13
CA ALA A 736 -20.51 -14.97 -9.86
C ALA A 736 -21.08 -13.65 -10.37
N ILE A 737 -20.28 -12.62 -10.64
CA ILE A 737 -20.83 -11.28 -10.89
C ILE A 737 -20.17 -10.56 -12.07
N ASP A 738 -20.93 -9.65 -12.67
CA ASP A 738 -20.38 -8.59 -13.52
C ASP A 738 -20.50 -7.25 -12.78
N THR A 739 -19.51 -6.37 -12.90
CA THR A 739 -19.50 -5.08 -12.21
C THR A 739 -19.21 -3.94 -13.17
N ARG A 740 -19.85 -2.79 -12.94
CA ARG A 740 -19.53 -1.53 -13.61
C ARG A 740 -19.11 -0.50 -12.56
N THR A 741 -17.91 0.04 -12.73
CA THR A 741 -17.32 1.10 -11.90
C THR A 741 -17.12 2.34 -12.74
N ASN A 742 -17.73 3.47 -12.36
CA ASN A 742 -17.54 4.74 -13.07
C ASN A 742 -17.35 5.90 -12.11
N GLY A 743 -16.80 6.99 -12.61
CA GLY A 743 -16.46 8.10 -11.73
C GLY A 743 -15.71 9.23 -12.42
N VAL A 744 -15.35 10.21 -11.61
CA VAL A 744 -14.55 11.36 -11.99
C VAL A 744 -13.45 11.57 -10.96
N ASP A 745 -12.23 11.77 -11.44
CA ASP A 745 -11.11 12.24 -10.65
C ASP A 745 -10.75 13.68 -11.04
N VAL A 746 -10.51 14.56 -10.07
CA VAL A 746 -10.03 15.93 -10.30
C VAL A 746 -8.82 16.19 -9.39
N VAL A 747 -7.75 16.73 -9.96
CA VAL A 747 -6.54 17.12 -9.21
C VAL A 747 -6.10 18.51 -9.66
N GLY A 748 -6.08 19.45 -8.71
CA GLY A 748 -5.63 20.81 -8.89
C GLY A 748 -4.38 21.09 -8.07
N ARG A 749 -3.41 21.80 -8.64
CA ARG A 749 -2.22 22.28 -7.94
C ARG A 749 -2.01 23.75 -8.24
N TYR A 750 -1.68 24.51 -7.21
CA TYR A 750 -1.34 25.92 -7.33
C TYR A 750 -0.20 26.30 -6.39
N ALA A 751 0.82 26.99 -6.89
CA ALA A 751 1.93 27.49 -6.07
C ALA A 751 1.96 29.02 -6.05
N MET A 752 1.97 29.59 -4.85
CA MET A 752 2.10 31.02 -4.59
C MET A 752 3.43 31.32 -3.89
N ASP A 753 4.16 32.33 -4.35
CA ASP A 753 5.35 32.86 -3.68
C ASP A 753 5.04 34.22 -3.07
N PHE A 754 5.16 34.33 -1.74
CA PHE A 754 4.93 35.55 -0.96
C PHE A 754 6.24 36.27 -0.61
N GLY A 755 7.34 35.98 -1.30
CA GLY A 755 8.64 36.60 -1.08
C GLY A 755 9.20 36.26 0.30
N MET A 756 9.38 37.26 1.16
CA MET A 756 9.94 37.05 2.51
C MET A 756 9.05 36.21 3.43
N ILE A 757 7.75 36.12 3.11
CA ILE A 757 6.78 35.32 3.87
C ILE A 757 6.82 33.84 3.41
N GLY A 758 7.55 33.52 2.34
CA GLY A 758 7.78 32.13 1.90
C GLY A 758 6.87 31.67 0.77
N THR A 759 6.94 30.38 0.44
CA THR A 759 6.20 29.76 -0.66
C THR A 759 5.11 28.84 -0.11
N THR A 760 3.90 28.95 -0.64
CA THR A 760 2.78 28.06 -0.34
C THR A 760 2.39 27.26 -1.58
N ARG A 761 2.29 25.93 -1.44
CA ARG A 761 1.66 25.06 -2.43
C ARG A 761 0.29 24.61 -1.90
N PHE A 762 -0.70 24.72 -2.76
CA PHE A 762 -2.05 24.19 -2.56
C PHE A 762 -2.26 23.01 -3.50
N THR A 763 -2.66 21.89 -2.94
CA THR A 763 -3.07 20.71 -3.72
C THR A 763 -4.49 20.34 -3.33
N GLY A 764 -5.39 20.33 -4.31
CA GLY A 764 -6.77 19.89 -4.16
C GLY A 764 -7.01 18.62 -4.95
N GLY A 765 -7.66 17.65 -4.34
CA GLY A 765 -8.04 16.38 -4.94
C GLY A 765 -9.51 16.09 -4.69
N TYR A 766 -10.19 15.56 -5.71
CA TYR A 766 -11.57 15.10 -5.63
C TYR A 766 -11.70 13.79 -6.39
N ASN A 767 -12.33 12.81 -5.77
CA ASN A 767 -12.73 11.57 -6.42
C ASN A 767 -14.22 11.35 -6.16
N HIS A 768 -14.96 11.01 -7.22
CA HIS A 768 -16.28 10.41 -7.12
C HIS A 768 -16.24 9.07 -7.83
N THR A 769 -16.56 7.99 -7.12
CA THR A 769 -16.52 6.61 -7.65
C THR A 769 -17.77 5.85 -7.25
N GLY A 770 -18.46 5.24 -8.21
CA GLY A 770 -19.57 4.33 -7.96
C GLY A 770 -19.32 2.96 -8.60
N THR A 771 -19.48 1.88 -7.83
CA THR A 771 -19.50 0.51 -8.36
C THR A 771 -20.89 -0.08 -8.19
N VAL A 772 -21.41 -0.69 -9.25
CA VAL A 772 -22.68 -1.42 -9.24
C VAL A 772 -22.45 -2.84 -9.72
N VAL A 773 -23.01 -3.81 -9.00
CA VAL A 773 -23.08 -5.21 -9.42
C VAL A 773 -24.27 -5.35 -10.38
N GLY A 774 -23.99 -5.75 -11.61
CA GLY A 774 -24.98 -5.99 -12.65
C GLY A 774 -25.52 -7.41 -12.58
N ARG A 775 -25.05 -8.28 -13.48
CA ARG A 775 -25.38 -9.71 -13.50
C ARG A 775 -24.89 -10.37 -12.22
N VAL A 776 -25.72 -11.24 -11.65
CA VAL A 776 -25.34 -12.23 -10.63
C VAL A 776 -25.67 -13.61 -11.17
N ALA A 777 -24.74 -14.56 -11.08
CA ALA A 777 -24.93 -15.94 -11.50
C ALA A 777 -26.03 -16.61 -10.68
N ASN A 778 -26.78 -17.50 -11.32
CA ASN A 778 -27.81 -18.27 -10.65
C ASN A 778 -27.21 -19.10 -9.53
N THR A 779 -27.96 -19.25 -8.44
CA THR A 779 -27.56 -20.17 -7.37
C THR A 779 -27.65 -21.61 -7.88
N PRO A 780 -26.59 -22.42 -7.75
CA PRO A 780 -26.62 -23.83 -8.14
C PRO A 780 -27.78 -24.60 -7.50
N PRO A 781 -28.43 -25.54 -8.20
CA PRO A 781 -29.55 -26.32 -7.65
C PRO A 781 -29.25 -27.00 -6.31
N ALA A 782 -28.02 -27.51 -6.16
CA ALA A 782 -27.55 -28.14 -4.92
C ALA A 782 -27.58 -27.19 -3.73
N LEU A 783 -27.27 -25.90 -3.93
CA LEU A 783 -27.31 -24.87 -2.89
C LEU A 783 -28.72 -24.35 -2.65
N SER A 784 -29.50 -24.11 -3.71
CA SER A 784 -30.88 -23.63 -3.57
C SER A 784 -31.76 -24.64 -2.84
N ALA A 785 -31.51 -25.94 -3.03
CA ALA A 785 -32.20 -27.01 -2.28
C ALA A 785 -31.94 -26.95 -0.77
N GLN A 786 -30.83 -26.33 -0.35
CA GLN A 786 -30.47 -26.09 1.06
C GLN A 786 -30.78 -24.66 1.52
N GLN A 787 -31.64 -23.93 0.79
CA GLN A 787 -32.02 -22.54 1.08
C GLN A 787 -30.82 -21.57 1.16
N SER A 788 -29.69 -21.94 0.53
CA SER A 788 -28.51 -21.09 0.41
C SER A 788 -28.59 -20.26 -0.86
N VAL A 789 -27.89 -19.12 -0.88
CA VAL A 789 -27.70 -18.27 -2.06
C VAL A 789 -26.23 -18.17 -2.40
N LEU A 790 -25.88 -18.20 -3.68
CA LEU A 790 -24.48 -18.16 -4.13
C LEU A 790 -23.77 -16.85 -3.72
N PHE A 791 -24.43 -15.72 -3.96
CA PHE A 791 -23.91 -14.39 -3.71
C PHE A 791 -24.96 -13.55 -2.99
N ASP A 792 -24.69 -13.26 -1.72
CA ASP A 792 -25.67 -12.65 -0.81
C ASP A 792 -25.60 -11.11 -0.78
N ARG A 793 -26.53 -10.49 -0.05
CA ARG A 793 -26.64 -9.02 0.03
C ARG A 793 -25.46 -8.37 0.75
N LEU A 794 -24.85 -9.08 1.71
CA LEU A 794 -23.68 -8.59 2.45
C LEU A 794 -22.48 -8.52 1.50
N GLU A 795 -22.22 -9.58 0.73
CA GLU A 795 -21.16 -9.60 -0.28
C GLU A 795 -21.36 -8.53 -1.36
N ARG A 796 -22.61 -8.32 -1.82
CA ARG A 796 -22.93 -7.21 -2.73
C ARG A 796 -22.63 -5.85 -2.10
N SER A 797 -23.08 -5.61 -0.87
CA SER A 797 -22.87 -4.33 -0.17
C SER A 797 -21.39 -4.01 0.03
N ARG A 798 -20.55 -5.03 0.26
CA ARG A 798 -19.09 -4.86 0.37
C ARG A 798 -18.46 -4.26 -0.89
N ILE A 799 -19.04 -4.53 -2.06
CA ILE A 799 -18.58 -4.00 -3.36
C ILE A 799 -19.21 -2.63 -3.66
N GLU A 800 -20.51 -2.46 -3.42
CA GLU A 800 -21.27 -1.25 -3.83
C GLU A 800 -21.28 -0.10 -2.81
N GLU A 801 -21.07 -0.43 -1.53
CA GLU A 801 -21.27 0.48 -0.37
C GLU A 801 -20.11 0.45 0.62
N GLY A 802 -19.26 -0.59 0.62
CA GLY A 802 -18.19 -0.76 1.61
C GLY A 802 -17.03 0.25 1.53
N GLN A 803 -17.01 1.09 0.50
CA GLN A 803 -15.97 2.09 0.26
C GLN A 803 -16.58 3.46 -0.06
N PRO A 804 -15.90 4.56 0.30
CA PRO A 804 -16.45 5.89 0.11
C PRO A 804 -16.63 6.18 -1.38
N ARG A 805 -17.83 6.65 -1.74
CA ARG A 805 -18.13 7.07 -3.10
C ARG A 805 -17.56 8.44 -3.45
N GLU A 806 -17.19 9.21 -2.42
CA GLU A 806 -16.67 10.56 -2.56
C GLU A 806 -15.48 10.72 -1.62
N THR A 807 -14.37 11.23 -2.14
CA THR A 807 -13.22 11.65 -1.34
C THR A 807 -12.79 13.05 -1.78
N ILE A 808 -12.64 13.98 -0.84
CA ILE A 808 -12.06 15.31 -1.09
C ILE A 808 -10.79 15.41 -0.25
N SER A 809 -9.65 15.75 -0.85
CA SER A 809 -8.40 16.00 -0.14
C SER A 809 -7.90 17.42 -0.41
N LEU A 810 -7.51 18.16 0.62
CA LEU A 810 -6.94 19.49 0.51
C LEU A 810 -5.62 19.52 1.28
N THR A 811 -4.54 19.91 0.61
CA THR A 811 -3.20 20.02 1.20
C THR A 811 -2.68 21.44 1.04
N LEU A 812 -2.12 21.97 2.13
CA LEU A 812 -1.40 23.23 2.18
C LEU A 812 0.02 22.94 2.69
N ASP A 813 1.01 23.21 1.85
CA ASP A 813 2.42 23.14 2.19
C ASP A 813 3.03 24.54 2.15
N HIS A 814 3.38 25.08 3.31
CA HIS A 814 3.99 26.39 3.42
C HIS A 814 5.43 26.28 3.93
N THR A 815 6.35 26.96 3.26
CA THR A 815 7.77 26.96 3.63
C THR A 815 8.27 28.38 3.73
N VAL A 816 8.87 28.72 4.87
CA VAL A 816 9.40 30.06 5.16
C VAL A 816 10.71 29.96 5.93
N SER A 817 11.81 30.40 5.31
CA SER A 817 13.15 30.30 5.90
C SER A 817 13.46 28.84 6.32
N ARG A 818 13.69 28.60 7.62
CA ARG A 818 13.93 27.27 8.20
C ARG A 818 12.67 26.54 8.64
N PHE A 819 11.48 27.12 8.49
CA PHE A 819 10.22 26.55 8.95
C PHE A 819 9.42 25.96 7.79
N GLY A 820 8.78 24.83 8.04
CA GLY A 820 7.79 24.22 7.17
C GLY A 820 6.51 23.95 7.93
N PHE A 821 5.37 24.17 7.28
CA PHE A 821 4.04 23.92 7.81
C PHE A 821 3.29 23.09 6.78
N ASN A 822 2.76 21.94 7.20
CA ASN A 822 1.90 21.12 6.36
C ASN A 822 0.56 20.94 7.08
N VAL A 823 -0.53 21.15 6.34
CA VAL A 823 -1.88 20.81 6.76
C VAL A 823 -2.52 20.02 5.64
N HIS A 824 -3.07 18.87 5.98
CA HIS A 824 -3.78 18.02 5.06
C HIS A 824 -5.14 17.67 5.67
N THR A 825 -6.22 17.86 4.92
CA THR A 825 -7.55 17.47 5.35
C THR A 825 -8.23 16.64 4.28
N THR A 826 -8.83 15.53 4.69
CA THR A 826 -9.56 14.63 3.81
C THR A 826 -10.98 14.41 4.32
N LYS A 827 -11.97 14.63 3.45
CA LYS A 827 -13.35 14.19 3.62
C LYS A 827 -13.47 12.79 3.04
N PHE A 828 -13.80 11.83 3.87
CA PHE A 828 -14.26 10.52 3.44
C PHE A 828 -15.79 10.50 3.38
N GLY A 829 -16.35 10.09 2.24
CA GLY A 829 -17.78 9.95 2.03
C GLY A 829 -18.42 8.84 2.87
N GLU A 830 -19.74 8.72 2.75
CA GLU A 830 -20.50 7.66 3.41
C GLU A 830 -20.06 6.26 2.95
N VAL A 831 -20.02 5.31 3.89
CA VAL A 831 -19.86 3.87 3.64
C VAL A 831 -21.01 3.10 4.28
N GLY A 832 -21.25 1.86 3.85
CA GLY A 832 -22.35 1.05 4.35
C GLY A 832 -22.10 -0.46 4.33
N SER A 833 -22.89 -1.17 5.11
CA SER A 833 -22.94 -2.64 5.17
C SER A 833 -24.39 -3.11 5.32
N ARG A 834 -24.70 -4.30 4.81
CA ARG A 834 -26.04 -4.90 4.86
C ARG A 834 -26.05 -6.26 5.53
N GLY A 835 -27.23 -6.69 5.99
CA GLY A 835 -27.46 -8.09 6.37
C GLY A 835 -27.32 -9.03 5.16
N ALA A 836 -26.95 -10.29 5.39
CA ALA A 836 -26.72 -11.26 4.30
C ALA A 836 -28.03 -11.63 3.58
N LEU A 837 -29.12 -11.80 4.33
CA LEU A 837 -30.43 -12.21 3.80
C LEU A 837 -31.36 -11.02 3.57
N ALA A 838 -32.33 -11.18 2.68
CA ALA A 838 -33.35 -10.16 2.39
C ALA A 838 -34.23 -9.83 3.61
N THR A 839 -34.38 -10.78 4.54
CA THR A 839 -35.11 -10.62 5.80
C THR A 839 -34.34 -9.87 6.89
N GLN A 840 -33.02 -9.65 6.70
CA GLN A 840 -32.13 -9.04 7.68
C GLN A 840 -31.91 -7.53 7.43
N THR A 841 -32.96 -6.79 7.05
CA THR A 841 -32.87 -5.34 6.80
C THR A 841 -32.57 -4.52 8.05
N ASN A 842 -32.84 -5.08 9.23
CA ASN A 842 -32.47 -4.51 10.53
C ASN A 842 -30.96 -4.50 10.81
N LEU A 843 -30.15 -5.20 9.99
CA LEU A 843 -28.69 -5.16 10.03
C LEU A 843 -28.09 -4.15 9.05
N ASP A 844 -28.90 -3.55 8.17
CA ASP A 844 -28.42 -2.57 7.21
C ASP A 844 -28.03 -1.28 7.94
N GLN A 845 -26.80 -0.82 7.71
CA GLN A 845 -26.25 0.36 8.36
C GLN A 845 -25.40 1.19 7.40
N LYS A 846 -25.60 2.50 7.45
CA LYS A 846 -24.76 3.52 6.81
C LYS A 846 -23.98 4.28 7.88
N TYR A 847 -22.75 4.64 7.53
CA TYR A 847 -21.84 5.42 8.35
C TYR A 847 -21.54 6.72 7.60
N GLY A 848 -21.92 7.84 8.19
CA GLY A 848 -21.88 9.16 7.57
C GLY A 848 -20.47 9.65 7.25
N ALA A 849 -20.41 10.61 6.34
CA ALA A 849 -19.15 11.22 5.89
C ALA A 849 -18.42 11.95 7.04
N LYS A 850 -17.08 11.91 7.02
CA LYS A 850 -16.22 12.52 8.04
C LYS A 850 -15.07 13.29 7.42
N TRP A 851 -14.70 14.41 8.05
CA TRP A 851 -13.46 15.13 7.77
C TRP A 851 -12.40 14.70 8.78
N VAL A 852 -11.21 14.38 8.29
CA VAL A 852 -10.03 14.06 9.10
C VAL A 852 -8.93 15.04 8.71
N THR A 853 -8.28 15.64 9.69
CA THR A 853 -7.24 16.64 9.47
C THR A 853 -5.94 16.22 10.15
N ASP A 854 -4.87 16.25 9.39
CA ASP A 854 -3.49 16.02 9.81
C ASP A 854 -2.71 17.33 9.68
N ALA A 855 -1.80 17.58 10.61
CA ALA A 855 -0.97 18.79 10.57
C ALA A 855 0.41 18.53 11.17
N ASN A 856 1.43 19.19 10.61
CA ASN A 856 2.76 19.21 11.19
C ASN A 856 3.48 20.54 10.98
N VAL A 857 4.44 20.78 11.87
CA VAL A 857 5.37 21.91 11.82
C VAL A 857 6.78 21.35 11.87
N SER A 858 7.62 21.81 10.96
CA SER A 858 9.03 21.45 10.90
C SER A 858 9.94 22.67 11.03
N VAL A 859 11.11 22.47 11.63
CA VAL A 859 12.15 23.49 11.82
C VAL A 859 13.52 22.92 11.52
N GLY A 860 14.29 23.62 10.68
CA GLY A 860 15.72 23.37 10.50
C GLY A 860 16.50 23.90 11.71
N LEU A 861 17.02 23.00 12.54
CA LEU A 861 17.80 23.34 13.75
C LEU A 861 19.23 23.76 13.38
N PHE A 862 19.86 22.97 12.51
CA PHE A 862 21.22 23.16 11.97
C PHE A 862 21.21 22.86 10.46
N PRO A 863 22.28 23.16 9.68
CA PRO A 863 22.28 23.01 8.22
C PRO A 863 21.90 21.62 7.68
N ARG A 864 21.93 20.59 8.53
CA ARG A 864 21.61 19.20 8.18
C ARG A 864 20.53 18.57 9.05
N PHE A 865 20.03 19.24 10.08
CA PHE A 865 19.08 18.66 11.03
C PHE A 865 17.71 19.32 10.93
N ARG A 866 16.67 18.50 10.79
CA ARG A 866 15.27 18.95 10.78
C ARG A 866 14.49 18.24 11.88
N LEU A 867 13.82 19.02 12.70
CA LEU A 867 12.86 18.56 13.69
C LEU A 867 11.44 18.78 13.14
N THR A 868 10.57 17.79 13.27
CA THR A 868 9.14 17.88 12.94
C THR A 868 8.29 17.44 14.12
N LEU A 869 7.27 18.22 14.44
CA LEU A 869 6.21 17.89 15.39
C LEU A 869 4.91 17.84 14.62
N GLY A 870 4.15 16.75 14.76
CA GLY A 870 2.90 16.60 14.04
C GLY A 870 1.87 15.77 14.76
N ALA A 871 0.65 15.85 14.28
CA ALA A 871 -0.44 15.00 14.71
C ALA A 871 -1.34 14.64 13.52
N ASN A 872 -1.69 13.36 13.46
CA ASN A 872 -2.67 12.83 12.53
C ASN A 872 -4.02 12.74 13.25
N ASN A 873 -5.11 13.04 12.55
CA ASN A 873 -6.45 13.16 13.09
C ASN A 873 -6.50 14.09 14.31
N ILE A 874 -6.05 15.34 14.14
CA ILE A 874 -5.93 16.33 15.23
C ILE A 874 -7.26 16.57 15.99
N GLY A 875 -8.37 16.42 15.27
CA GLY A 875 -9.74 16.57 15.78
C GLY A 875 -10.24 15.36 16.57
N ASP A 876 -9.47 14.28 16.65
CA ASP A 876 -9.85 13.03 17.33
C ASP A 876 -11.19 12.47 16.82
N VAL A 877 -11.34 12.48 15.49
CA VAL A 877 -12.57 12.09 14.78
C VAL A 877 -12.70 10.58 14.72
N TYR A 878 -13.90 10.08 15.00
CA TYR A 878 -14.29 8.68 14.92
C TYR A 878 -15.41 8.47 13.88
N PRO A 879 -15.52 7.28 13.28
CA PRO A 879 -16.67 6.93 12.45
C PRO A 879 -17.94 6.84 13.30
N ASP A 880 -19.10 6.76 12.64
CA ASP A 880 -20.37 6.51 13.36
C ASP A 880 -20.35 5.16 14.07
N GLU A 881 -21.04 5.07 15.21
CA GLU A 881 -21.11 3.86 16.01
C GLU A 881 -21.98 2.79 15.35
N ASN A 882 -21.62 1.52 15.53
CA ASN A 882 -22.44 0.38 15.13
C ASN A 882 -23.78 0.40 15.88
N ILE A 883 -24.87 0.15 15.15
CA ILE A 883 -26.18 -0.09 15.77
C ILE A 883 -26.10 -1.33 16.69
N PRO A 884 -26.97 -1.46 17.71
CA PRO A 884 -26.89 -2.56 18.68
C PRO A 884 -26.81 -3.96 18.07
N LEU A 885 -27.48 -4.21 16.94
CA LEU A 885 -27.46 -5.52 16.27
C LEU A 885 -26.16 -5.82 15.51
N ASN A 886 -25.41 -4.79 15.12
CA ASN A 886 -24.10 -4.91 14.45
C ASN A 886 -22.93 -4.76 15.43
N ASN A 887 -23.22 -4.37 16.67
CA ASN A 887 -22.25 -4.11 17.71
C ASN A 887 -22.17 -5.33 18.63
N ASN A 888 -21.15 -6.17 18.45
CA ASN A 888 -20.88 -7.43 19.18
C ASN A 888 -21.20 -7.37 20.69
N SER A 889 -22.47 -7.48 21.08
CA SER A 889 -22.97 -7.24 22.45
C SER A 889 -22.51 -5.91 23.09
N GLY A 890 -22.33 -4.84 22.29
CA GLY A 890 -21.86 -3.53 22.78
C GLY A 890 -20.33 -3.40 22.92
N ILE A 891 -19.57 -4.42 22.54
CA ILE A 891 -18.11 -4.49 22.71
C ILE A 891 -17.37 -3.78 21.58
N PHE A 892 -17.93 -3.78 20.37
CA PHE A 892 -17.29 -3.27 19.15
C PHE A 892 -18.04 -2.04 18.64
N PRO A 893 -17.74 -0.85 19.17
CA PRO A 893 -18.50 0.36 18.86
C PRO A 893 -18.34 0.80 17.41
N TYR A 894 -17.24 0.44 16.72
CA TYR A 894 -16.98 0.91 15.35
C TYR A 894 -16.83 -0.22 14.35
N THR A 895 -17.06 0.10 13.08
CA THR A 895 -16.96 -0.86 11.97
C THR A 895 -15.54 -0.97 11.41
N GLY A 896 -15.16 -2.18 11.00
CA GLY A 896 -13.87 -2.46 10.34
C GLY A 896 -13.76 -1.94 8.90
N ILE A 897 -14.86 -1.47 8.30
CA ILE A 897 -14.87 -0.88 6.94
C ILE A 897 -14.61 0.63 6.92
N SER A 898 -14.35 1.26 8.08
CA SER A 898 -14.05 2.69 8.14
C SER A 898 -12.85 3.03 7.24
N PRO A 899 -12.97 3.97 6.28
CA PRO A 899 -11.90 4.25 5.32
C PRO A 899 -10.68 4.91 5.98
N PHE A 900 -10.84 5.57 7.13
CA PHE A 900 -9.76 6.18 7.90
C PHE A 900 -9.46 5.44 9.22
N GLY A 901 -10.07 4.25 9.42
CA GLY A 901 -9.98 3.50 10.66
C GLY A 901 -10.73 4.16 11.82
N PHE A 902 -10.32 3.86 13.05
CA PHE A 902 -10.99 4.32 14.28
C PHE A 902 -10.01 4.44 15.47
N ASN A 903 -8.71 4.65 15.22
CA ASN A 903 -7.72 4.76 16.31
C ASN A 903 -7.73 6.11 17.03
N GLY A 904 -8.39 7.13 16.47
CA GLY A 904 -8.40 8.48 17.01
C GLY A 904 -7.11 9.26 16.67
N ARG A 905 -6.79 10.26 17.48
CA ARG A 905 -5.65 11.16 17.28
C ARG A 905 -4.32 10.48 17.59
N PHE A 906 -3.36 10.61 16.67
CA PHE A 906 -1.99 10.14 16.80
C PHE A 906 -1.01 11.33 16.79
N ALA A 907 -0.18 11.49 17.82
CA ALA A 907 0.81 12.56 17.89
C ALA A 907 2.23 11.99 17.74
N TYR A 908 3.10 12.70 17.04
CA TYR A 908 4.46 12.24 16.76
C TYR A 908 5.50 13.36 16.76
N PHE A 909 6.73 12.93 16.98
CA PHE A 909 7.96 13.67 16.87
C PHE A 909 8.84 12.97 15.84
N ARG A 910 9.53 13.74 15.00
CA ARG A 910 10.47 13.22 14.02
C ARG A 910 11.74 14.07 13.96
N LEU A 911 12.88 13.41 14.00
CA LEU A 911 14.19 14.02 13.82
C LEU A 911 14.84 13.43 12.58
N ARG A 912 15.36 14.31 11.72
CA ARG A 912 16.00 13.92 10.47
C ARG A 912 17.35 14.60 10.32
N TRP A 913 18.32 13.84 9.83
CA TRP A 913 19.61 14.33 9.38
C TRP A 913 19.77 14.05 7.89
N GLU A 914 20.07 15.07 7.08
CA GLU A 914 20.23 14.93 5.63
C GLU A 914 21.56 15.52 5.13
N ARG A 915 22.18 14.88 4.14
CA ARG A 915 23.41 15.32 3.46
C ARG A 915 23.31 15.20 1.95
#